data_AF-A0A421JFE0-F1
#
_entry.id   AF-A0A421JFE0-F1
#
_cell.length_a   1.000
_cell.length_b   1.000
_cell.length_c   1.000
_cell.angle_alpha   90.00
_cell.angle_beta   90.00
_cell.angle_gamma   90.00
#
_symmetry.space_group_name_H-M   'P 1'
#
loop_
_entity.id
_entity.type
_entity.pdbx_description
1 polymer ?
#
loop_
_entity_poly.entity_id
_entity_poly.type
_entity_poly.pdbx_seq_one_letter_code
_entity_poly.pdbx_strand_id
1 'polypeptide(L)'
;MLSVSRKCPVGWKMVHTMASRTIDKQHRLMYRTLEREKTRYKKTKIALNPRMRDLLVYLHKYKDGNVHHVHLKGPSRQANHAELLEAVVFHIIIALHCINNSIPVDQSYTAALEEIKGRKAGSRLSSEDINSNIRILVETFTHKNEGAHSQMHESQMSHLRLSLQIFSILSDYKFSDLVSWIGSVSAPSVLDSCKSLATLTAIPPFVTSDILLRTPMSPADLQLQMDVWYQFMADITTGYHRRYSHLKDIIDNLLFYCVVHDTSLLPELLHRTLGHLTGKNKAFHFPFVNSEYLNRLMWTLAFDFTRISNQNQLVKSVVSAQEIIVKNMAAVGNVRLNLEGHMGVVLAVNSISQSKARRFFTIAEQKFLDGSVLSSREASCYNFTKTYLSETPESLLDTFNSCAVDSFHSASLWFAFVTKLRQFDLMTATRSKKILEELVKHSDRLLITKDILSVLLYPLQSLKSMHEFMQILGSGQAGHKLVAAHVSVLTPKYLAVLYSNPETDVVPDRLWDLAGEVKALQLARHIYARAKKTPKLVGIMLNGEAALHPQRIYDLYKSELTDRGLFPDEQCLHALIVAASSSSESVPMWGNLYAPQVAIREYNIFTAASDKRSSRYLRVSDRLWQRYIAMLVQFDYNSELATILQRWVEIEFHPSPETLMALLRALPVDFASRCIGHFEKLRRESIGDQVKGPSSWSWPSVEEMRQERM
;
A
#
# COMPACT_ATOMS: atom_id res chain seq x y z
N MET A 1 43.55 -17.22 10.85
CA MET A 1 42.79 -18.36 11.42
C MET A 1 41.47 -17.88 12.02
N LEU A 2 40.50 -17.48 11.20
CA LEU A 2 39.08 -17.44 11.58
C LEU A 2 38.29 -17.82 10.34
N SER A 3 37.76 -19.03 10.37
CA SER A 3 36.93 -19.63 9.34
C SER A 3 35.63 -18.85 9.23
N VAL A 4 35.40 -18.26 8.06
CA VAL A 4 34.08 -17.78 7.66
C VAL A 4 33.22 -19.02 7.45
N SER A 5 32.51 -19.44 8.49
CA SER A 5 31.46 -20.43 8.37
C SER A 5 30.42 -19.90 7.39
N ARG A 6 30.34 -20.52 6.21
CA ARG A 6 29.21 -20.40 5.30
C ARG A 6 27.98 -20.94 6.02
N LYS A 7 27.24 -20.07 6.72
CA LYS A 7 25.87 -20.39 7.11
C LYS A 7 25.03 -20.35 5.84
N CYS A 8 24.63 -21.53 5.36
CA CYS A 8 23.59 -21.70 4.35
C CYS A 8 22.35 -20.86 4.74
N PRO A 9 21.76 -20.07 3.82
CA PRO A 9 20.54 -19.35 4.13
C PRO A 9 19.37 -20.33 4.17
N VAL A 10 18.66 -20.29 5.30
CA VAL A 10 17.26 -20.67 5.54
C VAL A 10 16.50 -21.08 4.27
N GLY A 11 16.11 -22.35 4.16
CA GLY A 11 15.35 -22.88 3.01
C GLY A 11 14.09 -22.06 2.71
N TRP A 12 14.02 -21.49 1.51
CA TRP A 12 12.92 -20.65 1.04
C TRP A 12 11.72 -21.52 0.65
N LYS A 13 10.63 -21.42 1.41
CA LYS A 13 9.43 -22.26 1.24
C LYS A 13 8.49 -21.67 0.18
N MET A 14 8.68 -21.97 -1.10
CA MET A 14 7.93 -21.38 -2.23
C MET A 14 6.42 -21.19 -1.97
N VAL A 15 5.76 -22.18 -1.36
CA VAL A 15 4.30 -22.19 -1.11
C VAL A 15 3.87 -21.30 0.06
N HIS A 16 4.58 -21.32 1.19
CA HIS A 16 4.27 -20.45 2.32
C HIS A 16 4.55 -18.98 1.97
N THR A 17 5.58 -18.74 1.17
CA THR A 17 6.00 -17.42 0.71
C THR A 17 5.04 -16.82 -0.33
N MET A 18 4.54 -17.61 -1.29
CA MET A 18 3.55 -17.11 -2.26
C MET A 18 2.16 -16.92 -1.63
N ALA A 19 1.82 -17.67 -0.57
CA ALA A 19 0.58 -17.46 0.16
C ALA A 19 0.52 -16.06 0.80
N SER A 20 1.66 -15.49 1.23
CA SER A 20 1.67 -14.11 1.72
C SER A 20 1.41 -13.08 0.64
N ARG A 21 1.54 -13.42 -0.66
CA ARG A 21 1.22 -12.54 -1.80
C ARG A 21 -0.26 -12.48 -2.15
N THR A 22 -1.10 -13.33 -1.56
CA THR A 22 -2.57 -13.27 -1.74
C THR A 22 -3.20 -11.96 -1.24
N ILE A 23 -2.45 -11.15 -0.47
CA ILE A 23 -2.90 -9.82 -0.06
C ILE A 23 -2.67 -8.75 -1.14
N ASP A 24 -1.92 -9.06 -2.20
CA ASP A 24 -1.58 -8.10 -3.22
C ASP A 24 -2.85 -7.45 -3.80
N LYS A 25 -2.87 -6.11 -3.88
CA LYS A 25 -4.05 -5.37 -4.37
C LYS A 25 -4.47 -5.90 -5.75
N GLN A 26 -3.51 -6.03 -6.67
CA GLN A 26 -3.78 -6.48 -8.05
C GLN A 26 -4.30 -7.91 -8.11
N HIS A 27 -3.74 -8.82 -7.31
CA HIS A 27 -4.25 -10.18 -7.18
C HIS A 27 -5.68 -10.20 -6.63
N ARG A 28 -5.97 -9.47 -5.55
CA ARG A 28 -7.32 -9.42 -4.95
C ARG A 28 -8.36 -8.84 -5.91
N LEU A 29 -7.99 -7.79 -6.66
CA LEU A 29 -8.85 -7.22 -7.69
C LEU A 29 -9.14 -8.26 -8.79
N MET A 30 -8.10 -8.92 -9.30
CA MET A 30 -8.23 -9.94 -10.32
C MET A 30 -9.08 -11.13 -9.86
N TYR A 31 -8.78 -11.69 -8.69
CA TYR A 31 -9.53 -12.81 -8.10
C TYR A 31 -11.02 -12.46 -7.96
N ARG A 32 -11.35 -11.28 -7.42
CA ARG A 32 -12.74 -10.83 -7.27
C ARG A 32 -13.44 -10.63 -8.61
N THR A 33 -12.74 -10.09 -9.62
CA THR A 33 -13.31 -9.92 -10.96
C THR A 33 -13.66 -11.29 -11.57
N LEU A 34 -12.76 -12.26 -11.48
CA LEU A 34 -12.99 -13.61 -12.00
C LEU A 34 -14.14 -14.33 -11.27
N GLU A 35 -14.22 -14.20 -9.94
CA GLU A 35 -15.34 -14.74 -9.16
C GLU A 35 -16.67 -14.09 -9.55
N ARG A 36 -16.70 -12.76 -9.68
CA ARG A 36 -17.90 -12.02 -10.11
C ARG A 36 -18.35 -12.45 -11.49
N GLU A 37 -17.43 -12.62 -12.44
CA GLU A 37 -17.77 -13.15 -13.77
C GLU A 37 -18.32 -14.56 -13.68
N LYS A 38 -17.73 -15.44 -12.85
CA LYS A 38 -18.22 -16.79 -12.63
C LYS A 38 -19.67 -16.76 -12.15
N THR A 39 -19.98 -15.97 -11.12
CA THR A 39 -21.33 -15.86 -10.56
C THR A 39 -22.30 -15.20 -11.53
N ARG A 40 -21.93 -14.06 -12.14
CA ARG A 40 -22.79 -13.27 -13.04
C ARG A 40 -23.18 -14.06 -14.28
N TYR A 41 -22.25 -14.82 -14.85
CA TYR A 41 -22.47 -15.61 -16.05
C TYR A 41 -22.72 -17.10 -15.77
N LYS A 42 -22.94 -17.47 -14.49
CA LYS A 42 -23.18 -18.86 -14.05
C LYS A 42 -22.16 -19.87 -14.62
N LYS A 43 -20.90 -19.47 -14.78
CA LYS A 43 -19.85 -20.35 -15.31
C LYS A 43 -19.50 -21.41 -14.27
N THR A 44 -19.29 -22.65 -14.72
CA THR A 44 -18.85 -23.75 -13.84
C THR A 44 -17.37 -23.59 -13.46
N LYS A 45 -16.55 -23.07 -14.37
CA LYS A 45 -15.10 -22.88 -14.19
C LYS A 45 -14.62 -21.48 -14.56
N ILE A 46 -13.53 -21.05 -13.95
CA ILE A 46 -12.76 -19.85 -14.26
C ILE A 46 -11.64 -20.24 -15.23
N ALA A 47 -11.59 -19.57 -16.37
CA ALA A 47 -10.55 -19.80 -17.36
C ALA A 47 -9.35 -18.87 -17.13
N LEU A 48 -8.17 -19.42 -16.82
CA LEU A 48 -6.92 -18.68 -16.63
C LEU A 48 -6.00 -18.88 -17.84
N ASN A 49 -5.14 -17.90 -18.11
CA ASN A 49 -4.04 -18.08 -19.05
C ASN A 49 -2.79 -18.47 -18.25
N PRO A 50 -1.85 -19.25 -18.80
CA PRO A 50 -0.59 -19.57 -18.14
C PRO A 50 0.32 -18.33 -18.13
N ARG A 51 0.07 -17.42 -17.20
CA ARG A 51 0.74 -16.12 -17.04
C ARG A 51 1.13 -15.91 -15.58
N MET A 52 2.19 -15.14 -15.33
CA MET A 52 2.64 -14.87 -13.95
C MET A 52 1.55 -14.22 -13.12
N ARG A 53 0.80 -13.29 -13.71
CA ARG A 53 -0.34 -12.63 -13.05
C ARG A 53 -1.41 -13.63 -12.59
N ASP A 54 -1.68 -14.67 -13.38
CA ASP A 54 -2.75 -15.64 -13.14
C ASP A 54 -2.32 -16.74 -12.15
N LEU A 55 -1.00 -16.89 -11.93
CA LEU A 55 -0.39 -17.89 -11.06
C LEU A 55 -0.90 -17.78 -9.61
N LEU A 56 -0.98 -16.56 -9.07
CA LEU A 56 -1.48 -16.37 -7.71
C LEU A 56 -2.95 -16.74 -7.57
N VAL A 57 -3.77 -16.55 -8.61
CA VAL A 57 -5.18 -16.97 -8.62
C VAL A 57 -5.28 -18.49 -8.57
N TYR A 58 -4.47 -19.17 -9.37
CA TYR A 58 -4.38 -20.64 -9.34
C TYR A 58 -3.99 -21.15 -7.95
N LEU A 59 -2.91 -20.63 -7.38
CA LEU A 59 -2.42 -21.03 -6.05
C LEU A 59 -3.42 -20.72 -4.93
N HIS A 60 -4.15 -19.61 -5.02
CA HIS A 60 -5.23 -19.27 -4.07
C HIS A 60 -6.36 -20.29 -4.17
N LYS A 61 -6.85 -20.61 -5.37
CA LYS A 61 -7.88 -21.63 -5.56
C LYS A 61 -7.44 -23.02 -5.12
N TYR A 62 -6.17 -23.34 -5.31
CA TYR A 62 -5.59 -24.56 -4.80
C TYR A 62 -5.64 -24.63 -3.27
N LYS A 63 -5.18 -23.58 -2.59
CA LYS A 63 -5.23 -23.48 -1.12
C LYS A 63 -6.66 -23.59 -0.58
N ASP A 64 -7.64 -23.05 -1.29
CA ASP A 64 -9.06 -23.10 -0.92
C ASP A 64 -9.72 -24.47 -1.21
N GLY A 65 -8.98 -25.48 -1.71
CA GLY A 65 -9.54 -26.76 -2.16
C GLY A 65 -10.42 -26.66 -3.41
N ASN A 66 -10.40 -25.51 -4.09
CA ASN A 66 -11.30 -25.14 -5.19
C ASN A 66 -10.59 -25.15 -6.56
N VAL A 67 -9.48 -25.87 -6.71
CA VAL A 67 -8.71 -25.91 -7.96
C VAL A 67 -9.52 -26.50 -9.12
N HIS A 68 -10.46 -27.41 -8.85
CA HIS A 68 -11.35 -28.00 -9.84
C HIS A 68 -12.29 -26.97 -10.51
N HIS A 69 -12.44 -25.79 -9.91
CA HIS A 69 -13.14 -24.64 -10.51
C HIS A 69 -12.27 -23.83 -11.47
N VAL A 70 -11.02 -24.22 -11.72
CA VAL A 70 -10.11 -23.54 -12.63
C VAL A 70 -9.91 -24.39 -13.89
N HIS A 71 -9.78 -23.72 -15.03
CA HIS A 71 -9.37 -24.31 -16.29
C HIS A 71 -8.25 -23.46 -16.89
N LEU A 72 -7.09 -24.06 -17.15
CA LEU A 72 -6.01 -23.37 -17.86
C LEU A 72 -6.25 -23.43 -19.36
N LYS A 73 -6.21 -22.26 -20.02
CA LYS A 73 -6.28 -22.16 -21.48
C LYS A 73 -4.95 -22.57 -22.10
N GLY A 74 -5.04 -23.25 -23.24
CA GLY A 74 -3.88 -23.48 -24.09
C GLY A 74 -3.28 -22.17 -24.64
N PRO A 75 -2.00 -22.19 -25.06
CA PRO A 75 -1.33 -21.02 -25.64
C PRO A 75 -2.02 -20.59 -26.93
N SER A 76 -2.26 -19.28 -27.08
CA SER A 76 -2.80 -18.71 -28.33
C SER A 76 -1.97 -19.15 -29.54
N ARG A 77 -2.61 -19.47 -30.67
CA ARG A 77 -1.90 -19.79 -31.93
C ARG A 77 -1.00 -18.65 -32.41
N GLN A 78 -1.33 -17.42 -32.05
CA GLN A 78 -0.57 -16.21 -32.38
C GLN A 78 0.41 -15.79 -31.26
N ALA A 79 0.63 -16.67 -30.27
CA ALA A 79 1.51 -16.34 -29.15
C ALA A 79 2.94 -16.10 -29.61
N ASN A 80 3.50 -14.95 -29.23
CA ASN A 80 4.89 -14.65 -29.56
C ASN A 80 5.84 -15.42 -28.63
N HIS A 81 7.13 -15.34 -28.93
CA HIS A 81 8.16 -16.03 -28.18
C HIS A 81 8.15 -15.72 -26.67
N ALA A 82 8.03 -14.45 -26.29
CA ALA A 82 8.00 -14.02 -24.89
C ALA A 82 6.75 -14.52 -24.15
N GLU A 83 5.61 -14.59 -24.83
CA GLU A 83 4.37 -15.13 -24.26
C GLU A 83 4.47 -16.64 -24.00
N LEU A 84 5.15 -17.37 -24.89
CA LEU A 84 5.41 -18.80 -24.69
C LEU A 84 6.42 -19.03 -23.55
N LEU A 85 7.45 -18.19 -23.44
CA LEU A 85 8.42 -18.26 -22.35
C LEU A 85 7.75 -18.03 -20.98
N GLU A 86 6.89 -17.02 -20.87
CA GLU A 86 6.09 -16.76 -19.66
C GLU A 86 5.24 -17.98 -19.27
N ALA A 87 4.58 -18.60 -20.25
CA ALA A 87 3.77 -19.80 -20.02
C ALA A 87 4.61 -21.00 -19.55
N VAL A 88 5.80 -21.20 -20.12
CA VAL A 88 6.69 -22.30 -19.70
C VAL A 88 7.16 -22.09 -18.27
N VAL A 89 7.59 -20.88 -17.89
CA VAL A 89 7.99 -20.59 -16.51
C VAL A 89 6.81 -20.78 -15.54
N PHE A 90 5.60 -20.43 -15.96
CA PHE A 90 4.38 -20.69 -15.19
C PHE A 90 4.19 -22.18 -14.88
N HIS A 91 4.36 -23.04 -15.90
CA HIS A 91 4.25 -24.49 -15.75
C HIS A 91 5.37 -25.08 -14.87
N ILE A 92 6.60 -24.55 -14.94
CA ILE A 92 7.69 -24.94 -14.05
C ILE A 92 7.31 -24.66 -12.59
N ILE A 93 6.79 -23.46 -12.29
CA ILE A 93 6.40 -23.11 -10.91
C ILE A 93 5.23 -23.98 -10.42
N ILE A 94 4.25 -24.28 -11.28
CA ILE A 94 3.16 -25.21 -10.92
C ILE A 94 3.72 -26.60 -10.60
N ALA A 95 4.64 -27.12 -11.42
CA ALA A 95 5.24 -28.43 -11.16
C ALA A 95 5.98 -28.45 -9.82
N LEU A 96 6.78 -27.43 -9.52
CA LEU A 96 7.47 -27.29 -8.23
C LEU A 96 6.48 -27.21 -7.06
N HIS A 97 5.34 -26.53 -7.24
CA HIS A 97 4.27 -26.48 -6.25
C HIS A 97 3.63 -27.86 -6.03
N CYS A 98 3.32 -28.59 -7.10
CA CYS A 98 2.77 -29.95 -7.05
C CYS A 98 3.74 -30.92 -6.36
N ILE A 99 5.04 -30.83 -6.65
CA ILE A 99 6.10 -31.64 -6.02
C ILE A 99 6.16 -31.36 -4.52
N ASN A 100 6.15 -30.08 -4.13
CA ASN A 100 6.26 -29.67 -2.73
C ASN A 100 5.07 -30.14 -1.88
N ASN A 101 3.90 -30.34 -2.49
CA ASN A 101 2.69 -30.80 -1.80
C ASN A 101 2.32 -32.27 -2.11
N SER A 102 3.14 -32.98 -2.89
CA SER A 102 2.89 -34.37 -3.32
C SER A 102 1.55 -34.60 -4.05
N ILE A 103 1.18 -33.72 -4.99
CA ILE A 103 -0.03 -33.87 -5.82
C ILE A 103 0.35 -34.11 -7.29
N PRO A 104 -0.34 -35.02 -8.01
CA PRO A 104 -0.12 -35.21 -9.44
C PRO A 104 -0.43 -33.94 -10.25
N VAL A 105 0.28 -33.74 -11.35
CA VAL A 105 -0.02 -32.66 -12.31
C VAL A 105 -1.18 -33.11 -13.20
N ASP A 106 -2.16 -32.23 -13.42
CA ASP A 106 -3.30 -32.49 -14.31
C ASP A 106 -2.83 -32.74 -15.76
N GLN A 107 -3.36 -33.79 -16.41
CA GLN A 107 -3.01 -34.16 -17.78
C GLN A 107 -3.27 -33.03 -18.79
N SER A 108 -4.29 -32.20 -18.54
CA SER A 108 -4.60 -31.04 -19.38
C SER A 108 -3.45 -30.03 -19.45
N TYR A 109 -2.61 -29.96 -18.42
CA TYR A 109 -1.46 -29.06 -18.40
C TYR A 109 -0.31 -29.59 -19.25
N THR A 110 -0.10 -30.90 -19.23
CA THR A 110 0.90 -31.56 -20.09
C THR A 110 0.50 -31.43 -21.56
N ALA A 111 -0.79 -31.56 -21.89
CA ALA A 111 -1.29 -31.34 -23.25
C ALA A 111 -0.99 -29.92 -23.78
N ALA A 112 -1.11 -28.90 -22.93
CA ALA A 112 -0.77 -27.51 -23.31
C ALA A 112 0.73 -27.34 -23.62
N LEU A 113 1.61 -27.99 -22.85
CA LEU A 113 3.06 -27.96 -23.11
C LEU A 113 3.43 -28.73 -24.39
N GLU A 114 2.81 -29.86 -24.65
CA GLU A 114 3.03 -30.62 -25.90
C GLU A 114 2.59 -29.80 -27.12
N GLU A 115 1.54 -28.98 -27.01
CA GLU A 115 1.17 -28.03 -28.07
C GLU A 115 2.26 -26.97 -28.30
N ILE A 116 2.94 -26.49 -27.24
CA ILE A 116 4.07 -25.55 -27.38
C ILE A 116 5.26 -26.24 -28.05
N LYS A 117 5.59 -27.46 -27.61
CA LYS A 117 6.69 -28.27 -28.17
C LYS A 117 6.47 -28.58 -29.64
N GLY A 118 5.26 -28.97 -30.04
CA GLY A 118 4.91 -29.25 -31.44
C GLY A 118 5.09 -28.05 -32.38
N ARG A 119 5.13 -26.82 -31.86
CA ARG A 119 5.36 -25.59 -32.65
C ARG A 119 6.86 -25.28 -32.87
N LYS A 120 7.79 -25.99 -32.22
CA LYS A 120 9.24 -25.70 -32.25
C LYS A 120 10.05 -27.00 -32.35
N ALA A 121 10.74 -27.21 -33.47
CA ALA A 121 11.62 -28.37 -33.65
C ALA A 121 13.02 -28.13 -33.04
N GLY A 122 13.61 -29.19 -32.45
CA GLY A 122 14.98 -29.25 -31.94
C GLY A 122 15.08 -29.33 -30.41
N SER A 123 16.03 -30.10 -29.86
CA SER A 123 16.42 -30.03 -28.44
C SER A 123 17.86 -29.53 -28.34
N ARG A 124 18.12 -28.50 -27.53
CA ARG A 124 19.48 -27.96 -27.32
C ARG A 124 20.26 -28.65 -26.19
N LEU A 125 19.59 -29.40 -25.30
CA LEU A 125 20.18 -30.00 -24.11
C LEU A 125 20.13 -31.53 -24.14
N SER A 126 21.13 -32.17 -23.53
CA SER A 126 21.13 -33.61 -23.29
C SER A 126 20.12 -34.00 -22.19
N SER A 127 19.70 -35.27 -22.16
CA SER A 127 18.81 -35.79 -21.11
C SER A 127 19.44 -35.69 -19.72
N GLU A 128 20.78 -35.81 -19.63
CA GLU A 128 21.54 -35.70 -18.38
C GLU A 128 21.53 -34.27 -17.83
N ASP A 129 21.75 -33.26 -18.70
CA ASP A 129 21.70 -31.85 -18.31
C ASP A 129 20.33 -31.47 -17.74
N ILE A 130 19.25 -31.94 -18.38
CA ILE A 130 17.88 -31.67 -17.93
C ILE A 130 17.63 -32.30 -16.55
N ASN A 131 18.09 -33.53 -16.32
CA ASN A 131 17.93 -34.18 -15.02
C ASN A 131 18.72 -33.46 -13.92
N SER A 132 19.93 -32.97 -14.22
CA SER A 132 20.71 -32.17 -13.28
C SER A 132 20.02 -30.85 -12.91
N ASN A 133 19.42 -30.17 -13.89
CA ASN A 133 18.67 -28.93 -13.70
C ASN A 133 17.39 -29.16 -12.87
N ILE A 134 16.70 -30.28 -13.08
CA ILE A 134 15.56 -30.68 -12.25
C ILE A 134 15.98 -30.82 -10.79
N ARG A 135 17.10 -31.51 -10.53
CA ARG A 135 17.63 -31.68 -9.17
C ARG A 135 17.84 -30.33 -8.49
N ILE A 136 18.54 -29.42 -9.16
CA ILE A 136 18.81 -28.07 -8.64
C ILE A 136 17.50 -27.33 -8.31
N LEU A 137 16.50 -27.34 -9.19
CA LEU A 137 15.22 -26.66 -8.93
C LEU A 137 14.48 -27.26 -7.73
N VAL A 138 14.44 -28.59 -7.63
CA VAL A 138 13.75 -29.29 -6.54
C VAL A 138 14.44 -29.02 -5.21
N GLU A 139 15.77 -29.12 -5.15
CA GLU A 139 16.56 -28.83 -3.95
C GLU A 139 16.43 -27.35 -3.52
N THR A 140 16.38 -26.43 -4.49
CA THR A 140 16.32 -24.99 -4.20
C THR A 140 14.93 -24.55 -3.69
N PHE A 141 13.85 -25.09 -4.27
CA PHE A 141 12.50 -24.55 -4.07
C PHE A 141 11.51 -25.48 -3.33
N THR A 142 11.92 -26.70 -2.95
CA THR A 142 11.03 -27.66 -2.28
C THR A 142 11.58 -28.17 -0.94
N HIS A 143 10.70 -28.70 -0.10
CA HIS A 143 11.04 -29.23 1.22
C HIS A 143 11.71 -30.60 1.25
N LYS A 144 11.74 -31.30 0.12
CA LYS A 144 12.26 -32.66 0.10
C LYS A 144 13.79 -32.58 -0.10
N ASN A 145 14.53 -32.70 1.01
CA ASN A 145 16.01 -32.72 1.03
C ASN A 145 16.59 -33.83 0.12
N GLU A 146 17.88 -33.68 -0.19
CA GLU A 146 18.77 -34.61 -0.91
C GLU A 146 18.38 -36.09 -0.66
N GLY A 147 17.77 -36.72 -1.68
CA GLY A 147 17.19 -38.08 -1.60
C GLY A 147 15.75 -38.19 -2.14
N ALA A 148 15.09 -37.05 -2.40
CA ALA A 148 13.68 -36.97 -2.81
C ALA A 148 13.33 -37.47 -4.22
N HIS A 149 14.31 -37.69 -5.10
CA HIS A 149 14.05 -38.09 -6.49
C HIS A 149 13.29 -39.42 -6.60
N SER A 150 13.40 -40.30 -5.61
CA SER A 150 12.71 -41.59 -5.54
C SER A 150 11.25 -41.50 -5.06
N GLN A 151 10.76 -40.34 -4.62
CA GLN A 151 9.37 -40.13 -4.15
C GLN A 151 8.56 -39.13 -4.99
N MET A 152 9.04 -38.78 -6.18
CA MET A 152 8.30 -37.89 -7.10
C MET A 152 7.34 -38.71 -7.95
N HIS A 153 6.10 -38.25 -8.13
CA HIS A 153 5.20 -38.89 -9.07
C HIS A 153 5.75 -38.74 -10.50
N GLU A 154 5.63 -39.79 -11.31
CA GLU A 154 6.08 -39.80 -12.70
C GLU A 154 5.48 -38.64 -13.52
N SER A 155 4.22 -38.28 -13.24
CA SER A 155 3.55 -37.13 -13.87
C SER A 155 4.17 -35.77 -13.53
N GLN A 156 4.75 -35.60 -12.34
CA GLN A 156 5.43 -34.37 -11.94
C GLN A 156 6.78 -34.25 -12.65
N MET A 157 7.54 -35.35 -12.68
CA MET A 157 8.85 -35.40 -13.32
C MET A 157 8.75 -35.24 -14.83
N SER A 158 7.79 -35.90 -15.47
CA SER A 158 7.56 -35.76 -16.91
C SER A 158 7.18 -34.33 -17.29
N HIS A 159 6.29 -33.68 -16.52
CA HIS A 159 5.87 -32.30 -16.76
C HIS A 159 7.02 -31.30 -16.59
N LEU A 160 7.84 -31.44 -15.54
CA LEU A 160 8.99 -30.56 -15.31
C LEU A 160 10.08 -30.77 -16.37
N ARG A 161 10.34 -32.02 -16.76
CA ARG A 161 11.28 -32.36 -17.85
C ARG A 161 10.83 -31.74 -19.17
N LEU A 162 9.54 -31.88 -19.52
CA LEU A 162 8.98 -31.28 -20.72
C LEU A 162 9.08 -29.74 -20.70
N SER A 163 8.76 -29.12 -19.56
CA SER A 163 8.85 -27.68 -19.40
C SER A 163 10.28 -27.15 -19.58
N LEU A 164 11.28 -27.84 -18.99
CA LEU A 164 12.69 -27.47 -19.13
C LEU A 164 13.24 -27.70 -20.53
N GLN A 165 12.78 -28.75 -21.22
CA GLN A 165 13.09 -28.95 -22.64
C GLN A 165 12.59 -27.75 -23.46
N ILE A 166 11.32 -27.37 -23.29
CA ILE A 166 10.75 -26.23 -24.00
C ILE A 166 11.46 -24.93 -23.62
N PHE A 167 11.79 -24.75 -22.34
CA PHE A 167 12.59 -23.61 -21.88
C PHE A 167 13.92 -23.52 -22.62
N SER A 168 14.65 -24.62 -22.77
CA SER A 168 15.94 -24.64 -23.49
C SER A 168 15.83 -24.32 -24.99
N ILE A 169 14.65 -24.57 -25.58
CA ILE A 169 14.37 -24.31 -26.99
C ILE A 169 14.00 -22.85 -27.21
N LEU A 170 13.23 -22.30 -26.28
CA LEU A 170 12.76 -20.92 -26.36
C LEU A 170 13.85 -19.97 -25.87
N SER A 171 14.35 -20.18 -24.67
CA SER A 171 15.18 -19.22 -23.97
C SER A 171 16.60 -19.09 -24.55
N ASP A 172 17.03 -17.85 -24.78
CA ASP A 172 18.45 -17.50 -24.95
C ASP A 172 19.14 -17.23 -23.59
N TYR A 173 18.40 -17.32 -22.48
CA TYR A 173 18.90 -17.11 -21.12
C TYR A 173 19.49 -18.38 -20.51
N LYS A 174 20.39 -18.19 -19.55
CA LYS A 174 21.03 -19.29 -18.83
C LYS A 174 20.06 -19.92 -17.83
N PHE A 175 20.30 -21.18 -17.51
CA PHE A 175 19.53 -21.87 -16.45
C PHE A 175 19.64 -21.16 -15.08
N SER A 176 20.81 -20.55 -14.78
CA SER A 176 20.97 -19.71 -13.58
C SER A 176 19.99 -18.55 -13.54
N ASP A 177 19.66 -17.96 -14.70
CA ASP A 177 18.75 -16.83 -14.79
C ASP A 177 17.33 -17.29 -14.46
N LEU A 178 16.93 -18.47 -14.94
CA LEU A 178 15.65 -19.12 -14.58
C LEU A 178 15.53 -19.34 -13.07
N VAL A 179 16.59 -19.81 -12.41
CA VAL A 179 16.59 -19.99 -10.94
C VAL A 179 16.35 -18.65 -10.25
N SER A 180 17.05 -17.59 -10.67
CA SER A 180 16.83 -16.23 -10.16
C SER A 180 15.42 -15.70 -10.42
N TRP A 181 14.82 -15.98 -11.58
CA TRP A 181 13.44 -15.56 -11.89
C TRP A 181 12.41 -16.27 -11.03
N ILE A 182 12.56 -17.59 -10.80
CA ILE A 182 11.67 -18.35 -9.91
C ILE A 182 11.83 -17.82 -8.49
N GLY A 183 13.07 -17.60 -8.02
CA GLY A 183 13.35 -16.99 -6.71
C GLY A 183 12.66 -15.64 -6.55
N SER A 184 12.75 -14.79 -7.58
CA SER A 184 12.08 -13.49 -7.64
C SER A 184 10.56 -13.62 -7.55
N VAL A 185 9.92 -14.37 -8.44
CA VAL A 185 8.45 -14.56 -8.48
C VAL A 185 7.93 -15.18 -7.18
N SER A 186 8.70 -16.06 -6.55
CA SER A 186 8.31 -16.71 -5.31
C SER A 186 8.61 -15.91 -4.04
N ALA A 187 9.35 -14.81 -4.13
CA ALA A 187 9.71 -13.97 -2.98
C ALA A 187 8.48 -13.29 -2.33
N PRO A 188 8.48 -13.04 -1.00
CA PRO A 188 7.32 -12.50 -0.29
C PRO A 188 7.18 -10.98 -0.39
N SER A 189 8.27 -10.28 -0.67
CA SER A 189 8.38 -8.81 -0.68
C SER A 189 8.97 -8.31 -2.00
N VAL A 190 8.91 -7.00 -2.24
CA VAL A 190 9.59 -6.38 -3.39
C VAL A 190 11.11 -6.44 -3.21
N LEU A 191 11.60 -6.08 -2.02
CA LEU A 191 13.02 -6.13 -1.69
C LEU A 191 13.65 -7.51 -1.96
N ASP A 192 13.02 -8.59 -1.48
CA ASP A 192 13.55 -9.94 -1.66
C ASP A 192 13.49 -10.42 -3.11
N SER A 193 12.48 -9.95 -3.85
CA SER A 193 12.40 -10.17 -5.29
C SER A 193 13.58 -9.53 -6.01
N CYS A 194 13.88 -8.26 -5.69
CA CYS A 194 14.99 -7.53 -6.30
C CYS A 194 16.35 -8.13 -5.92
N LYS A 195 16.53 -8.60 -4.68
CA LYS A 195 17.75 -9.33 -4.25
C LYS A 195 18.00 -10.57 -5.11
N SER A 196 16.95 -11.30 -5.46
CA SER A 196 17.04 -12.52 -6.30
C SER A 196 17.52 -12.22 -7.73
N LEU A 197 17.37 -10.97 -8.17
CA LEU A 197 17.71 -10.49 -9.51
C LEU A 197 18.96 -9.60 -9.54
N ALA A 198 19.60 -9.35 -8.40
CA ALA A 198 20.62 -8.29 -8.25
C ALA A 198 21.82 -8.42 -9.21
N THR A 199 22.11 -9.63 -9.71
CA THR A 199 23.23 -9.90 -10.62
C THR A 199 22.82 -9.96 -12.10
N LEU A 200 21.52 -9.80 -12.40
CA LEU A 200 21.00 -9.92 -13.76
C LEU A 200 20.85 -8.55 -14.42
N THR A 201 21.26 -8.46 -15.69
CA THR A 201 21.11 -7.25 -16.52
C THR A 201 19.97 -7.37 -17.52
N ALA A 202 19.72 -8.57 -18.03
CA ALA A 202 18.61 -8.88 -18.93
C ALA A 202 17.54 -9.66 -18.16
N ILE A 203 16.40 -9.02 -17.91
CA ILE A 203 15.31 -9.61 -17.13
C ILE A 203 14.04 -9.59 -17.99
N PRO A 204 13.36 -10.74 -18.18
CA PRO A 204 12.14 -10.77 -18.98
C PRO A 204 11.03 -9.86 -18.43
N PRO A 205 10.23 -9.22 -19.31
CA PRO A 205 9.13 -8.34 -18.91
C PRO A 205 8.13 -8.93 -17.91
N PHE A 206 7.91 -10.25 -17.92
CA PHE A 206 6.98 -10.91 -17.01
C PHE A 206 7.50 -11.00 -15.57
N VAL A 207 8.82 -10.96 -15.37
CA VAL A 207 9.44 -10.95 -14.03
C VAL A 207 9.41 -9.54 -13.47
N THR A 208 9.78 -8.54 -14.27
CA THR A 208 9.73 -7.14 -13.83
C THR A 208 8.29 -6.66 -13.62
N SER A 209 7.34 -7.04 -14.49
CA SER A 209 5.92 -6.70 -14.28
C SER A 209 5.33 -7.34 -13.02
N ASP A 210 5.74 -8.57 -12.66
CA ASP A 210 5.33 -9.19 -11.40
C ASP A 210 5.75 -8.34 -10.19
N ILE A 211 6.98 -7.79 -10.20
CA ILE A 211 7.45 -6.88 -9.15
C ILE A 211 6.59 -5.62 -9.05
N LEU A 212 6.26 -5.01 -10.19
CA LEU A 212 5.50 -3.75 -10.24
C LEU A 212 4.03 -3.90 -9.83
N LEU A 213 3.49 -5.12 -9.86
CA LEU A 213 2.10 -5.41 -9.46
C LEU A 213 1.97 -5.83 -7.98
N ARG A 214 3.09 -5.98 -7.25
CA ARG A 214 3.10 -6.28 -5.80
C ARG A 214 2.63 -5.08 -4.98
N THR A 215 2.19 -5.37 -3.76
CA THR A 215 1.95 -4.35 -2.73
C THR A 215 3.26 -4.01 -2.04
N PRO A 216 3.81 -2.79 -2.17
CA PRO A 216 4.97 -2.37 -1.40
C PRO A 216 4.60 -2.28 0.07
N MET A 217 5.38 -2.95 0.92
CA MET A 217 5.15 -3.00 2.37
C MET A 217 5.83 -1.83 3.10
N SER A 218 6.67 -1.07 2.40
CA SER A 218 7.40 0.09 2.90
C SER A 218 7.61 1.13 1.78
N PRO A 219 7.97 2.38 2.13
CA PRO A 219 8.45 3.37 1.16
C PRO A 219 9.68 2.87 0.35
N ALA A 220 10.54 2.07 0.97
CA ALA A 220 11.68 1.43 0.30
C ALA A 220 11.28 0.43 -0.78
N ASP A 221 10.26 -0.39 -0.52
CA ASP A 221 9.72 -1.28 -1.55
C ASP A 221 9.15 -0.46 -2.72
N LEU A 222 8.46 0.66 -2.46
CA LEU A 222 7.94 1.51 -3.52
C LEU A 222 9.08 2.10 -4.36
N GLN A 223 10.14 2.61 -3.72
CA GLN A 223 11.28 3.16 -4.45
C GLN A 223 11.94 2.09 -5.35
N LEU A 224 12.09 0.86 -4.87
CA LEU A 224 12.58 -0.24 -5.69
C LEU A 224 11.66 -0.53 -6.89
N GLN A 225 10.33 -0.47 -6.71
CA GLN A 225 9.39 -0.58 -7.83
C GLN A 225 9.59 0.56 -8.83
N MET A 226 9.84 1.79 -8.36
CA MET A 226 10.13 2.94 -9.22
C MET A 226 11.41 2.76 -10.02
N ASP A 227 12.47 2.28 -9.39
CA ASP A 227 13.76 2.00 -10.03
C ASP A 227 13.61 0.92 -11.11
N VAL A 228 12.91 -0.18 -10.79
CA VAL A 228 12.57 -1.23 -11.76
C VAL A 228 11.75 -0.69 -12.92
N TRP A 229 10.74 0.16 -12.65
CA TRP A 229 9.95 0.77 -13.72
C TRP A 229 10.83 1.63 -14.61
N TYR A 230 11.60 2.57 -14.07
CA TYR A 230 12.41 3.48 -14.87
C TYR A 230 13.50 2.76 -15.67
N GLN A 231 14.10 1.71 -15.12
CA GLN A 231 15.12 0.92 -15.80
C GLN A 231 14.54 0.08 -16.95
N PHE A 232 13.38 -0.57 -16.73
CA PHE A 232 12.83 -1.59 -17.64
C PHE A 232 11.56 -1.17 -18.39
N MET A 233 11.10 0.08 -18.26
CA MET A 233 9.84 0.56 -18.88
C MET A 233 9.82 0.33 -20.40
N ALA A 234 10.94 0.49 -21.10
CA ALA A 234 11.02 0.23 -22.54
C ALA A 234 10.76 -1.24 -22.89
N ASP A 235 11.39 -2.17 -22.17
CA ASP A 235 11.22 -3.61 -22.37
C ASP A 235 9.81 -4.07 -22.00
N ILE A 236 9.28 -3.57 -20.89
CA ILE A 236 7.92 -3.89 -20.42
C ILE A 236 6.88 -3.42 -21.44
N THR A 237 6.97 -2.16 -21.87
CA THR A 237 6.01 -1.61 -22.84
C THR A 237 6.11 -2.27 -24.21
N THR A 238 7.30 -2.68 -24.63
CA THR A 238 7.51 -3.48 -25.86
C THR A 238 6.93 -4.89 -25.72
N GLY A 239 7.21 -5.59 -24.62
CA GLY A 239 6.69 -6.93 -24.35
C GLY A 239 5.17 -6.99 -24.25
N TYR A 240 4.54 -5.91 -23.78
CA TYR A 240 3.09 -5.83 -23.55
C TYR A 240 2.35 -4.82 -24.41
N HIS A 241 2.90 -4.40 -25.56
CA HIS A 241 2.29 -3.40 -26.45
C HIS A 241 0.88 -3.77 -26.95
N ARG A 242 0.50 -5.05 -26.95
CA ARG A 242 -0.88 -5.49 -27.30
C ARG A 242 -1.79 -5.72 -26.09
N ARG A 243 -1.25 -5.64 -24.86
CA ARG A 243 -1.94 -5.98 -23.60
C ARG A 243 -2.17 -4.71 -22.77
N TYR A 244 -2.96 -3.78 -23.30
CA TYR A 244 -3.18 -2.46 -22.68
C TYR A 244 -3.72 -2.52 -21.25
N SER A 245 -4.59 -3.48 -20.91
CA SER A 245 -5.10 -3.62 -19.54
C SER A 245 -3.99 -3.93 -18.54
N HIS A 246 -3.00 -4.74 -18.92
CA HIS A 246 -1.86 -5.06 -18.06
C HIS A 246 -0.96 -3.85 -17.84
N LEU A 247 -0.69 -3.06 -18.90
CA LEU A 247 0.07 -1.82 -18.77
C LEU A 247 -0.67 -0.80 -17.89
N LYS A 248 -1.99 -0.66 -18.03
CA LYS A 248 -2.82 0.16 -17.14
C LYS A 248 -2.70 -0.31 -15.68
N ASP A 249 -2.82 -1.61 -15.43
CA ASP A 249 -2.73 -2.16 -14.08
C ASP A 249 -1.38 -1.82 -13.42
N ILE A 250 -0.26 -1.87 -14.17
CA ILE A 250 1.07 -1.47 -13.67
C ILE A 250 1.09 0.02 -13.31
N ILE A 251 0.66 0.89 -14.22
CA ILE A 251 0.68 2.35 -14.04
C ILE A 251 -0.23 2.75 -12.86
N ASP A 252 -1.45 2.23 -12.83
CA ASP A 252 -2.43 2.49 -11.79
C ASP A 252 -1.96 1.95 -10.43
N ASN A 253 -1.20 0.84 -10.40
CA ASN A 253 -0.61 0.31 -9.17
C ASN A 253 0.47 1.25 -8.61
N LEU A 254 1.40 1.68 -9.46
CA LEU A 254 2.48 2.60 -9.07
C LEU A 254 1.91 3.93 -8.58
N LEU A 255 0.99 4.54 -9.34
CA LEU A 255 0.35 5.80 -8.96
C LEU A 255 -0.39 5.68 -7.63
N PHE A 256 -1.14 4.59 -7.43
CA PHE A 256 -1.83 4.35 -6.16
C PHE A 256 -0.85 4.27 -4.99
N TYR A 257 0.25 3.53 -5.12
CA TYR A 257 1.19 3.38 -4.02
C TYR A 257 2.07 4.62 -3.80
N CYS A 258 2.32 5.44 -4.82
CA CYS A 258 2.82 6.79 -4.63
C CYS A 258 1.86 7.62 -3.77
N VAL A 259 0.54 7.59 -4.03
CA VAL A 259 -0.42 8.28 -3.15
C VAL A 259 -0.39 7.74 -1.71
N VAL A 260 -0.21 6.42 -1.54
CA VAL A 260 -0.19 5.78 -0.21
C VAL A 260 1.09 6.09 0.59
N HIS A 261 2.26 6.02 -0.04
CA HIS A 261 3.55 6.04 0.67
C HIS A 261 4.35 7.33 0.45
N ASP A 262 4.40 7.85 -0.78
CA ASP A 262 5.11 9.10 -1.08
C ASP A 262 4.53 9.82 -2.31
N THR A 263 3.67 10.80 -2.05
CA THR A 263 3.00 11.60 -3.08
C THR A 263 3.97 12.47 -3.88
N SER A 264 5.15 12.78 -3.35
CA SER A 264 6.14 13.62 -4.02
C SER A 264 6.76 12.97 -5.25
N LEU A 265 6.67 11.64 -5.37
CA LEU A 265 7.13 10.87 -6.54
C LEU A 265 6.17 10.96 -7.74
N LEU A 266 4.91 11.36 -7.53
CA LEU A 266 3.88 11.38 -8.58
C LEU A 266 4.24 12.21 -9.81
N PRO A 267 4.74 13.46 -9.67
CA PRO A 267 5.07 14.28 -10.84
C PRO A 267 6.15 13.64 -11.71
N GLU A 268 7.24 13.16 -11.10
CA GLU A 268 8.33 12.53 -11.85
C GLU A 268 7.88 11.22 -12.53
N LEU A 269 7.12 10.38 -11.82
CA LEU A 269 6.54 9.16 -12.38
C LEU A 269 5.69 9.45 -13.62
N LEU A 270 4.75 10.39 -13.53
CA LEU A 270 3.87 10.73 -14.64
C LEU A 270 4.63 11.39 -15.79
N HIS A 271 5.57 12.28 -15.49
CA HIS A 271 6.36 12.95 -16.52
C HIS A 271 7.13 11.93 -17.37
N ARG A 272 7.87 11.02 -16.72
CA ARG A 272 8.63 9.96 -17.41
C ARG A 272 7.72 8.96 -18.11
N THR A 273 6.65 8.52 -17.45
CA THR A 273 5.74 7.49 -17.97
C THR A 273 4.92 7.98 -19.16
N LEU A 274 4.27 9.14 -19.03
CA LEU A 274 3.48 9.69 -20.13
C LEU A 274 4.39 10.15 -21.26
N GLY A 275 5.51 10.80 -20.96
CA GLY A 275 6.50 11.18 -21.98
C GLY A 275 7.02 9.97 -22.77
N HIS A 276 7.21 8.83 -22.10
CA HIS A 276 7.50 7.57 -22.77
C HIS A 276 6.31 7.13 -23.63
N LEU A 277 5.10 7.02 -23.09
CA LEU A 277 3.98 6.43 -23.84
C LEU A 277 3.43 7.30 -24.98
N THR A 278 3.62 8.63 -24.93
CA THR A 278 3.14 9.59 -25.94
C THR A 278 4.23 10.07 -26.91
N GLY A 279 5.48 9.65 -26.71
CA GLY A 279 6.61 10.08 -27.54
C GLY A 279 6.45 9.73 -29.03
N LYS A 280 6.73 10.70 -29.91
CA LYS A 280 6.56 10.57 -31.38
C LYS A 280 7.53 9.59 -32.05
N ASN A 281 8.70 9.34 -31.46
CA ASN A 281 9.78 8.54 -32.07
C ASN A 281 9.72 7.06 -31.67
N LYS A 282 8.53 6.44 -31.66
CA LYS A 282 8.36 5.08 -31.14
C LYS A 282 7.87 4.08 -32.16
N ALA A 283 8.44 2.87 -32.06
CA ALA A 283 8.04 1.71 -32.84
C ALA A 283 6.60 1.23 -32.52
N PHE A 284 6.08 1.55 -31.33
CA PHE A 284 4.76 1.13 -30.89
C PHE A 284 3.89 2.32 -30.46
N HIS A 285 2.64 2.31 -30.90
CA HIS A 285 1.60 3.25 -30.47
C HIS A 285 0.78 2.66 -29.32
N PHE A 286 0.48 3.47 -28.31
CA PHE A 286 -0.27 3.06 -27.11
C PHE A 286 -1.63 3.76 -27.06
N PRO A 287 -2.64 3.29 -27.82
CA PRO A 287 -3.95 3.97 -27.98
C PRO A 287 -4.77 4.04 -26.69
N PHE A 288 -4.37 3.28 -25.66
CA PHE A 288 -5.02 3.31 -24.37
C PHE A 288 -4.75 4.59 -23.58
N VAL A 289 -3.67 5.31 -23.91
CA VAL A 289 -3.36 6.64 -23.39
C VAL A 289 -4.18 7.65 -24.19
N ASN A 290 -5.46 7.76 -23.83
CA ASN A 290 -6.44 8.60 -24.50
C ASN A 290 -7.15 9.53 -23.50
N SER A 291 -8.07 10.36 -24.00
CA SER A 291 -8.86 11.29 -23.17
C SER A 291 -9.51 10.62 -21.97
N GLU A 292 -10.18 9.48 -22.19
CA GLU A 292 -10.92 8.78 -21.14
C GLU A 292 -9.98 8.32 -20.02
N TYR A 293 -8.84 7.71 -20.38
CA TYR A 293 -7.87 7.24 -19.40
C TYR A 293 -7.21 8.39 -18.64
N LEU A 294 -6.82 9.47 -19.33
CA LEU A 294 -6.18 10.63 -18.70
C LEU A 294 -7.15 11.37 -17.75
N ASN A 295 -8.42 11.55 -18.13
CA ASN A 295 -9.44 12.12 -17.24
C ASN A 295 -9.69 11.24 -16.01
N ARG A 296 -9.69 9.92 -16.21
CA ARG A 296 -9.76 8.95 -15.11
C ARG A 296 -8.59 9.07 -14.16
N LEU A 297 -7.36 9.21 -14.67
CA LEU A 297 -6.18 9.41 -13.82
C LEU A 297 -6.29 10.69 -12.98
N MET A 298 -6.80 11.79 -13.56
CA MET A 298 -7.03 13.05 -12.84
C MET A 298 -7.93 12.84 -11.61
N TRP A 299 -9.05 12.14 -11.81
CA TRP A 299 -9.99 11.79 -10.74
C TRP A 299 -9.36 10.84 -9.72
N THR A 300 -8.78 9.73 -10.18
CA THR A 300 -8.26 8.68 -9.30
C THR A 300 -7.17 9.21 -8.36
N LEU A 301 -6.26 10.05 -8.85
CA LEU A 301 -5.21 10.65 -8.00
C LEU A 301 -5.80 11.52 -6.88
N ALA A 302 -6.75 12.40 -7.20
CA ALA A 302 -7.37 13.28 -6.21
C ALA A 302 -8.26 12.52 -5.23
N PHE A 303 -9.02 11.54 -5.73
CA PHE A 303 -9.89 10.71 -4.91
C PHE A 303 -9.09 9.81 -3.97
N ASP A 304 -8.03 9.15 -4.45
CA ASP A 304 -7.17 8.32 -3.61
C ASP A 304 -6.46 9.18 -2.55
N PHE A 305 -5.99 10.38 -2.91
CA PHE A 305 -5.40 11.32 -1.96
C PHE A 305 -6.39 11.70 -0.87
N THR A 306 -7.61 12.08 -1.24
CA THR A 306 -8.70 12.45 -0.32
C THR A 306 -9.04 11.31 0.65
N ARG A 307 -8.92 10.07 0.18
CA ARG A 307 -9.25 8.86 0.93
C ARG A 307 -8.18 8.44 1.94
N ILE A 308 -6.92 8.67 1.59
CA ILE A 308 -5.77 8.13 2.33
C ILE A 308 -5.11 9.21 3.21
N SER A 309 -5.00 10.44 2.70
CA SER A 309 -4.21 11.50 3.34
C SER A 309 -5.04 12.32 4.32
N ASN A 310 -4.51 12.49 5.54
CA ASN A 310 -4.93 13.55 6.47
C ASN A 310 -3.99 14.77 6.39
N GLN A 311 -3.00 14.78 5.49
CA GLN A 311 -1.96 15.80 5.41
C GLN A 311 -2.17 16.73 4.20
N ASN A 312 -2.70 17.92 4.46
CA ASN A 312 -3.00 18.92 3.43
C ASN A 312 -1.77 19.40 2.65
N GLN A 313 -0.57 19.33 3.25
CA GLN A 313 0.66 19.87 2.66
C GLN A 313 1.10 19.16 1.37
N LEU A 314 0.68 17.90 1.18
CA LEU A 314 1.11 17.05 0.07
C LEU A 314 0.22 17.14 -1.18
N VAL A 315 -0.89 17.89 -1.10
CA VAL A 315 -1.79 18.05 -2.24
C VAL A 315 -1.12 18.78 -3.42
N LYS A 316 -0.08 19.59 -3.16
CA LYS A 316 0.70 20.27 -4.20
C LYS A 316 1.33 19.28 -5.20
N SER A 317 1.78 18.12 -4.74
CA SER A 317 2.34 17.07 -5.60
C SER A 317 1.25 16.44 -6.49
N VAL A 318 0.03 16.27 -5.95
CA VAL A 318 -1.13 15.80 -6.72
C VAL A 318 -1.53 16.82 -7.79
N VAL A 319 -1.56 18.11 -7.46
CA VAL A 319 -1.84 19.19 -8.43
C VAL A 319 -0.76 19.23 -9.51
N SER A 320 0.53 19.15 -9.14
CA SER A 320 1.65 19.12 -10.09
C SER A 320 1.56 17.91 -11.04
N ALA A 321 1.17 16.75 -10.51
CA ALA A 321 0.89 15.55 -11.28
C ALA A 321 -0.27 15.75 -12.26
N GLN A 322 -1.36 16.37 -11.83
CA GLN A 322 -2.50 16.72 -12.66
C GLN A 322 -2.14 17.70 -13.79
N GLU A 323 -1.27 18.69 -13.53
CA GLU A 323 -0.75 19.59 -14.56
C GLU A 323 0.03 18.85 -15.65
N ILE A 324 0.83 17.84 -15.28
CA ILE A 324 1.55 16.99 -16.24
C ILE A 324 0.58 16.19 -17.10
N ILE A 325 -0.50 15.68 -16.52
CA ILE A 325 -1.55 14.97 -17.27
C ILE A 325 -2.18 15.90 -18.30
N VAL A 326 -2.57 17.12 -17.90
CA VAL A 326 -3.16 18.12 -18.81
C VAL A 326 -2.20 18.52 -19.93
N LYS A 327 -0.90 18.70 -19.64
CA LYS A 327 0.13 18.94 -20.66
C LYS A 327 0.21 17.81 -21.69
N ASN A 328 0.09 16.56 -21.24
CA ASN A 328 0.09 15.39 -22.13
C ASN A 328 -1.23 15.21 -22.89
N MET A 329 -2.38 15.66 -22.35
CA MET A 329 -3.65 15.65 -23.09
C MET A 329 -3.53 16.44 -24.40
N ALA A 330 -2.87 17.61 -24.37
CA ALA A 330 -2.64 18.42 -25.56
C ALA A 330 -1.75 17.70 -26.60
N ALA A 331 -0.83 16.83 -26.17
CA ALA A 331 0.05 16.08 -27.07
C ALA A 331 -0.65 14.89 -27.74
N VAL A 332 -1.73 14.36 -27.15
CA VAL A 332 -2.49 13.19 -27.62
C VAL A 332 -3.63 13.57 -28.60
N GLY A 333 -3.90 14.87 -28.80
CA GLY A 333 -4.86 15.42 -29.76
C GLY A 333 -5.72 16.55 -29.20
N ASN A 334 -6.87 16.85 -29.83
CA ASN A 334 -7.89 17.81 -29.33
C ASN A 334 -8.68 17.22 -28.14
N VAL A 335 -7.97 16.74 -27.13
CA VAL A 335 -8.51 16.09 -25.95
C VAL A 335 -8.85 17.16 -24.90
N ARG A 336 -10.13 17.22 -24.50
CA ARG A 336 -10.62 18.15 -23.47
C ARG A 336 -10.91 17.40 -22.17
N LEU A 337 -10.76 18.10 -21.04
CA LEU A 337 -11.24 17.61 -19.75
C LEU A 337 -12.76 17.37 -19.83
N ASN A 338 -13.21 16.18 -19.44
CA ASN A 338 -14.64 15.85 -19.27
C ASN A 338 -15.08 16.12 -17.83
N LEU A 339 -16.33 15.80 -17.48
CA LEU A 339 -16.84 16.04 -16.14
C LEU A 339 -16.02 15.30 -15.07
N GLU A 340 -15.65 14.03 -15.29
CA GLU A 340 -14.78 13.27 -14.38
C GLU A 340 -13.45 13.97 -14.11
N GLY A 341 -12.76 14.45 -15.15
CA GLY A 341 -11.51 15.18 -15.01
C GLY A 341 -11.66 16.50 -14.25
N HIS A 342 -12.74 17.25 -14.50
CA HIS A 342 -13.02 18.49 -13.75
C HIS A 342 -13.26 18.21 -12.27
N MET A 343 -14.02 17.16 -11.94
CA MET A 343 -14.26 16.77 -10.55
C MET A 343 -12.94 16.39 -9.85
N GLY A 344 -12.01 15.75 -10.56
CA GLY A 344 -10.67 15.47 -10.04
C GLY A 344 -9.86 16.73 -9.71
N VAL A 345 -9.92 17.75 -10.56
CA VAL A 345 -9.27 19.06 -10.31
C VAL A 345 -9.92 19.75 -9.11
N VAL A 346 -11.25 19.78 -9.06
CA VAL A 346 -12.01 20.40 -7.97
C VAL A 346 -11.64 19.80 -6.62
N LEU A 347 -11.57 18.46 -6.52
CA LEU A 347 -11.17 17.79 -5.28
C LEU A 347 -9.75 18.15 -4.84
N ALA A 348 -8.78 18.14 -5.76
CA ALA A 348 -7.40 18.49 -5.43
C ALA A 348 -7.27 19.97 -4.99
N VAL A 349 -7.97 20.88 -5.68
CA VAL A 349 -7.97 22.31 -5.35
C VAL A 349 -8.68 22.58 -4.02
N ASN A 350 -9.68 21.78 -3.64
CA ASN A 350 -10.44 21.98 -2.41
C ASN A 350 -9.54 21.93 -1.15
N SER A 351 -8.51 21.08 -1.14
CA SER A 351 -7.55 21.03 -0.03
C SER A 351 -6.62 22.24 0.05
N ILE A 352 -6.55 23.06 -1.01
CA ILE A 352 -5.75 24.30 -1.06
C ILE A 352 -6.65 25.53 -0.82
N SER A 353 -7.78 25.59 -1.52
CA SER A 353 -8.72 26.71 -1.48
C SER A 353 -10.12 26.25 -1.84
N GLN A 354 -10.98 26.17 -0.82
CA GLN A 354 -12.38 25.77 -0.99
C GLN A 354 -13.18 26.72 -1.89
N SER A 355 -12.94 28.03 -1.80
CA SER A 355 -13.61 29.03 -2.64
C SER A 355 -13.26 28.88 -4.13
N LYS A 356 -11.97 28.62 -4.45
CA LYS A 356 -11.54 28.31 -5.82
C LYS A 356 -12.14 27.01 -6.33
N ALA A 357 -12.14 25.97 -5.49
CA ALA A 357 -12.72 24.67 -5.84
C ALA A 357 -14.21 24.79 -6.19
N ARG A 358 -14.98 25.55 -5.41
CA ARG A 358 -16.39 25.84 -5.70
C ARG A 358 -16.59 26.58 -7.01
N ARG A 359 -15.78 27.60 -7.29
CA ARG A 359 -15.85 28.32 -8.57
C ARG A 359 -15.61 27.36 -9.74
N PHE A 360 -14.61 26.48 -9.66
CA PHE A 360 -14.36 25.47 -10.68
C PHE A 360 -15.50 24.44 -10.79
N PHE A 361 -16.10 24.06 -9.67
CA PHE A 361 -17.25 23.18 -9.64
C PHE A 361 -18.45 23.80 -10.37
N THR A 362 -18.83 25.04 -10.07
CA THR A 362 -19.93 25.74 -10.75
C THR A 362 -19.67 25.90 -12.26
N ILE A 363 -18.44 26.19 -12.67
CA ILE A 363 -18.06 26.24 -14.10
C ILE A 363 -18.27 24.86 -14.76
N ALA A 364 -17.92 23.78 -14.08
CA ALA A 364 -18.12 22.43 -14.59
C ALA A 364 -19.61 22.06 -14.66
N GLU A 365 -20.41 22.43 -13.65
CA GLU A 365 -21.86 22.23 -13.66
C GLU A 365 -22.52 22.89 -14.88
N GLN A 366 -22.26 24.19 -15.07
CA GLN A 366 -22.80 24.97 -16.20
C GLN A 366 -22.41 24.39 -17.56
N LYS A 367 -21.23 23.76 -17.66
CA LYS A 367 -20.70 23.25 -18.92
C LYS A 367 -21.20 21.85 -19.27
N PHE A 368 -21.48 21.01 -18.27
CA PHE A 368 -21.68 19.56 -18.46
C PHE A 368 -23.01 19.02 -17.91
N LEU A 369 -23.87 19.85 -17.31
CA LEU A 369 -25.15 19.39 -16.77
C LEU A 369 -26.37 19.95 -17.53
N ASP A 370 -26.20 20.98 -18.34
CA ASP A 370 -27.29 21.55 -19.14
C ASP A 370 -27.69 20.58 -20.26
N GLY A 371 -28.71 19.75 -19.99
CA GLY A 371 -29.38 18.88 -20.96
C GLY A 371 -28.70 17.55 -21.31
N SER A 372 -27.61 17.18 -20.63
CA SER A 372 -26.83 15.96 -20.94
C SER A 372 -27.09 14.78 -19.99
N VAL A 373 -27.23 13.58 -20.57
CA VAL A 373 -27.29 12.32 -19.83
C VAL A 373 -25.89 11.94 -19.36
N LEU A 374 -25.68 11.89 -18.05
CA LEU A 374 -24.40 11.51 -17.45
C LEU A 374 -24.19 9.99 -17.50
N SER A 375 -22.95 9.55 -17.73
CA SER A 375 -22.60 8.17 -17.45
C SER A 375 -22.66 7.88 -15.95
N SER A 376 -22.91 6.62 -15.56
CA SER A 376 -22.93 6.20 -14.15
C SER A 376 -21.65 6.60 -13.39
N ARG A 377 -20.51 6.59 -14.08
CA ARG A 377 -19.21 6.98 -13.52
C ARG A 377 -19.12 8.49 -13.29
N GLU A 378 -19.50 9.30 -14.28
CA GLU A 378 -19.52 10.76 -14.15
C GLU A 378 -20.50 11.21 -13.07
N ALA A 379 -21.70 10.61 -13.03
CA ALA A 379 -22.67 10.85 -11.96
C ALA A 379 -22.08 10.52 -10.58
N SER A 380 -21.37 9.41 -10.44
CA SER A 380 -20.69 9.07 -9.18
C SER A 380 -19.60 10.08 -8.79
N CYS A 381 -18.80 10.56 -9.73
CA CYS A 381 -17.73 11.52 -9.45
C CYS A 381 -18.30 12.89 -9.08
N TYR A 382 -19.33 13.32 -9.80
CA TYR A 382 -20.06 14.54 -9.55
C TYR A 382 -20.75 14.52 -8.18
N ASN A 383 -21.56 13.48 -7.90
CA ASN A 383 -22.27 13.35 -6.62
C ASN A 383 -21.30 13.29 -5.44
N PHE A 384 -20.20 12.56 -5.56
CA PHE A 384 -19.14 12.57 -4.54
C PHE A 384 -18.63 13.99 -4.30
N THR A 385 -18.23 14.69 -5.36
CA THR A 385 -17.60 16.01 -5.27
C THR A 385 -18.57 17.03 -4.71
N LYS A 386 -19.82 17.04 -5.18
CA LYS A 386 -20.88 17.91 -4.69
C LYS A 386 -21.09 17.75 -3.18
N THR A 387 -21.26 16.51 -2.72
CA THR A 387 -21.39 16.21 -1.28
C THR A 387 -20.13 16.63 -0.51
N TYR A 388 -18.95 16.37 -1.06
CA TYR A 388 -17.66 16.73 -0.46
C TYR A 388 -17.34 18.23 -0.47
N LEU A 389 -18.07 19.07 -1.21
CA LEU A 389 -17.92 20.53 -1.19
C LEU A 389 -18.88 21.25 -0.24
N SER A 390 -19.73 20.51 0.46
CA SER A 390 -20.65 21.07 1.45
C SER A 390 -19.90 21.87 2.51
N GLU A 391 -20.38 23.08 2.80
CA GLU A 391 -19.80 24.01 3.78
C GLU A 391 -20.44 23.89 5.16
N THR A 392 -21.74 23.58 5.19
CA THR A 392 -22.50 23.45 6.44
C THR A 392 -23.10 22.05 6.56
N PRO A 393 -23.43 21.61 7.79
CA PRO A 393 -24.14 20.36 8.03
C PRO A 393 -25.50 20.26 7.31
N GLU A 394 -26.24 21.35 7.21
CA GLU A 394 -27.55 21.41 6.55
C GLU A 394 -27.39 21.20 5.05
N SER A 395 -26.47 21.95 4.43
CA SER A 395 -26.12 21.78 3.02
C SER A 395 -25.64 20.36 2.72
N LEU A 396 -24.91 19.73 3.64
CA LEU A 396 -24.46 18.35 3.51
C LEU A 396 -25.65 17.37 3.48
N LEU A 397 -26.61 17.52 4.39
CA LEU A 397 -27.79 16.66 4.45
C LEU A 397 -28.66 16.83 3.21
N ASP A 398 -28.95 18.07 2.80
CA ASP A 398 -29.75 18.35 1.61
C ASP A 398 -29.08 17.80 0.34
N THR A 399 -27.77 18.04 0.20
CA THR A 399 -27.00 17.52 -0.92
C THR A 399 -26.95 16.00 -0.92
N PHE A 400 -26.69 15.37 0.24
CA PHE A 400 -26.68 13.92 0.33
C PHE A 400 -28.03 13.32 -0.01
N ASN A 401 -29.12 13.84 0.57
CA ASN A 401 -30.48 13.35 0.32
C ASN A 401 -30.87 13.49 -1.15
N SER A 402 -30.56 14.63 -1.77
CA SER A 402 -30.82 14.83 -3.21
C SER A 402 -30.02 13.87 -4.09
N CYS A 403 -28.72 13.69 -3.85
CA CYS A 403 -27.90 12.72 -4.58
C CYS A 403 -28.31 11.27 -4.30
N ALA A 404 -28.81 10.98 -3.10
CA ALA A 404 -29.18 9.64 -2.68
C ALA A 404 -30.44 9.12 -3.41
N VAL A 405 -31.33 10.00 -3.89
CA VAL A 405 -32.51 9.59 -4.68
C VAL A 405 -32.11 8.67 -5.83
N ASP A 406 -31.07 9.05 -6.59
CA ASP A 406 -30.64 8.31 -7.79
C ASP A 406 -29.37 7.47 -7.56
N SER A 407 -28.62 7.71 -6.49
CA SER A 407 -27.31 7.12 -6.24
C SER A 407 -27.12 6.54 -4.84
N PHE A 408 -28.21 6.15 -4.15
CA PHE A 408 -28.14 5.56 -2.81
C PHE A 408 -27.15 4.39 -2.69
N HIS A 409 -27.04 3.57 -3.74
CA HIS A 409 -26.15 2.40 -3.77
C HIS A 409 -24.67 2.75 -4.01
N SER A 410 -24.34 4.03 -4.16
CA SER A 410 -22.98 4.50 -4.40
C SER A 410 -22.17 4.54 -3.11
N ALA A 411 -21.21 3.63 -2.98
CA ALA A 411 -20.28 3.62 -1.85
C ALA A 411 -19.43 4.90 -1.76
N SER A 412 -19.13 5.55 -2.89
CA SER A 412 -18.39 6.82 -2.89
C SER A 412 -19.23 7.94 -2.28
N LEU A 413 -20.53 8.02 -2.61
CA LEU A 413 -21.44 9.01 -2.02
C LEU A 413 -21.49 8.89 -0.49
N TRP A 414 -21.70 7.67 0.01
CA TRP A 414 -21.66 7.39 1.45
C TRP A 414 -20.32 7.74 2.08
N PHE A 415 -19.22 7.44 1.40
CA PHE A 415 -17.88 7.80 1.87
C PHE A 415 -17.68 9.31 1.99
N ALA A 416 -18.14 10.10 1.00
CA ALA A 416 -18.11 11.57 1.07
C ALA A 416 -18.91 12.08 2.27
N PHE A 417 -20.12 11.56 2.47
CA PHE A 417 -21.01 11.97 3.55
C PHE A 417 -20.41 11.71 4.93
N VAL A 418 -19.96 10.49 5.21
CA VAL A 418 -19.37 10.17 6.53
C VAL A 418 -18.06 10.91 6.77
N THR A 419 -17.27 11.16 5.73
CA THR A 419 -16.03 11.95 5.83
C THR A 419 -16.34 13.40 6.18
N LYS A 420 -17.35 14.00 5.55
CA LYS A 420 -17.78 15.37 5.86
C LYS A 420 -18.38 15.51 7.25
N LEU A 421 -19.18 14.55 7.68
CA LEU A 421 -19.65 14.50 9.07
C LEU A 421 -18.49 14.46 10.06
N ARG A 422 -17.41 13.72 9.75
CA ARG A 422 -16.20 13.75 10.58
C ARG A 422 -15.50 15.11 10.55
N GLN A 423 -15.40 15.75 9.38
CA GLN A 423 -14.77 17.07 9.25
C GLN A 423 -15.53 18.19 9.99
N PHE A 424 -16.85 18.06 10.13
CA PHE A 424 -17.67 18.96 10.94
C PHE A 424 -17.71 18.58 12.43
N ASP A 425 -16.89 17.62 12.87
CA ASP A 425 -16.89 17.08 14.24
C ASP A 425 -18.27 16.55 14.71
N LEU A 426 -19.08 16.14 13.74
CA LEU A 426 -20.42 15.62 13.93
C LEU A 426 -20.44 14.08 14.05
N MET A 427 -19.30 13.41 13.89
CA MET A 427 -19.22 11.95 13.91
C MET A 427 -19.05 11.42 15.35
N THR A 428 -20.16 11.10 16.02
CA THR A 428 -20.16 10.48 17.36
C THR A 428 -20.26 8.95 17.29
N ALA A 429 -19.96 8.25 18.40
CA ALA A 429 -20.12 6.79 18.48
C ALA A 429 -21.57 6.35 18.21
N THR A 430 -22.55 7.07 18.77
CA THR A 430 -23.99 6.81 18.53
C THR A 430 -24.35 7.00 17.07
N ARG A 431 -23.90 8.10 16.44
CA ARG A 431 -24.19 8.37 15.02
C ARG A 431 -23.51 7.36 14.11
N SER A 432 -22.29 6.94 14.44
CA SER A 432 -21.56 5.92 13.68
C SER A 432 -22.30 4.58 13.66
N LYS A 433 -22.84 4.15 14.81
CA LYS A 433 -23.67 2.95 14.90
C LYS A 433 -24.95 3.06 14.09
N LYS A 434 -25.68 4.17 14.20
CA LYS A 434 -26.91 4.42 13.40
C LYS A 434 -26.66 4.38 11.90
N ILE A 435 -25.56 5.00 11.44
CA ILE A 435 -25.18 4.96 10.03
C ILE A 435 -24.83 3.51 9.63
N LEU A 436 -24.09 2.79 10.47
CA LEU A 436 -23.76 1.39 10.20
C LEU A 436 -25.02 0.51 10.10
N GLU A 437 -26.00 0.69 10.99
CA GLU A 437 -27.29 -0.03 10.94
C GLU A 437 -27.97 0.16 9.58
N GLU A 438 -28.03 1.41 9.08
CA GLU A 438 -28.62 1.69 7.77
C GLU A 438 -27.79 1.07 6.64
N LEU A 439 -26.45 1.13 6.69
CA LEU A 439 -25.59 0.49 5.70
C LEU A 439 -25.77 -1.03 5.64
N VAL A 440 -25.87 -1.67 6.81
CA VAL A 440 -26.04 -3.14 6.93
C VAL A 440 -27.43 -3.57 6.43
N LYS A 441 -28.46 -2.77 6.73
CA LYS A 441 -29.84 -3.00 6.25
C LYS A 441 -29.93 -3.08 4.73
N HIS A 442 -29.09 -2.33 4.01
CA HIS A 442 -29.02 -2.31 2.53
C HIS A 442 -27.78 -3.01 1.97
N SER A 443 -27.16 -3.90 2.73
CA SER A 443 -25.91 -4.58 2.34
C SER A 443 -26.04 -5.50 1.11
N ASP A 444 -27.26 -5.81 0.67
CA ASP A 444 -27.55 -6.53 -0.57
C ASP A 444 -27.31 -5.68 -1.83
N ARG A 445 -27.49 -4.36 -1.72
CA ARG A 445 -27.38 -3.40 -2.84
C ARG A 445 -26.24 -2.42 -2.69
N LEU A 446 -25.74 -2.22 -1.47
CA LEU A 446 -24.68 -1.27 -1.15
C LEU A 446 -23.39 -1.98 -0.75
N LEU A 447 -22.28 -1.61 -1.40
CA LEU A 447 -20.97 -2.08 -1.01
C LEU A 447 -20.44 -1.30 0.19
N ILE A 448 -20.39 -1.93 1.36
CA ILE A 448 -19.72 -1.37 2.54
C ILE A 448 -18.21 -1.51 2.34
N THR A 449 -17.52 -0.38 2.14
CA THR A 449 -16.07 -0.37 1.89
C THR A 449 -15.28 -0.27 3.20
N LYS A 450 -14.01 -0.69 3.16
CA LYS A 450 -13.05 -0.49 4.25
C LYS A 450 -12.91 0.99 4.62
N ASP A 451 -13.04 1.89 3.65
CA ASP A 451 -12.83 3.33 3.85
C ASP A 451 -13.99 3.94 4.64
N ILE A 452 -15.24 3.57 4.33
CA ILE A 452 -16.43 3.94 5.14
C ILE A 452 -16.26 3.45 6.58
N LEU A 453 -15.95 2.16 6.76
CA LEU A 453 -15.77 1.60 8.11
C LEU A 453 -14.64 2.27 8.88
N SER A 454 -13.53 2.61 8.22
CA SER A 454 -12.41 3.30 8.87
C SER A 454 -12.82 4.65 9.47
N VAL A 455 -13.73 5.38 8.79
CA VAL A 455 -14.28 6.64 9.30
C VAL A 455 -15.26 6.40 10.45
N LEU A 456 -16.17 5.42 10.32
CA LEU A 456 -17.16 5.10 11.35
C LEU A 456 -16.54 4.51 12.64
N LEU A 457 -15.37 3.87 12.53
CA LEU A 457 -14.62 3.35 13.67
C LEU A 457 -13.88 4.44 14.45
N TYR A 458 -13.64 5.61 13.86
CA TYR A 458 -12.86 6.69 14.47
C TYR A 458 -13.36 7.09 15.87
N PRO A 459 -14.65 7.42 16.09
CA PRO A 459 -15.12 7.90 17.39
C PRO A 459 -15.32 6.81 18.45
N LEU A 460 -15.10 5.53 18.12
CA LEU A 460 -15.30 4.43 19.06
C LEU A 460 -14.09 4.31 19.98
N GLN A 461 -14.18 4.81 21.21
CA GLN A 461 -13.06 4.76 22.17
C GLN A 461 -13.23 3.71 23.28
N SER A 462 -14.43 3.16 23.44
CA SER A 462 -14.75 2.19 24.51
C SER A 462 -14.97 0.78 23.98
N LEU A 463 -14.67 -0.21 24.82
CA LEU A 463 -14.91 -1.63 24.52
C LEU A 463 -16.39 -1.91 24.24
N LYS A 464 -17.29 -1.31 25.03
CA LYS A 464 -18.74 -1.41 24.82
C LYS A 464 -19.17 -0.93 23.43
N SER A 465 -18.75 0.28 23.04
CA SER A 465 -19.12 0.83 21.72
C SER A 465 -18.54 0.00 20.57
N MET A 466 -17.35 -0.56 20.76
CA MET A 466 -16.71 -1.40 19.75
C MET A 466 -17.39 -2.77 19.62
N HIS A 467 -17.83 -3.37 20.72
CA HIS A 467 -18.60 -4.61 20.70
C HIS A 467 -19.98 -4.43 20.04
N GLU A 468 -20.72 -3.38 20.42
CA GLU A 468 -22.00 -3.05 19.78
C GLU A 468 -21.84 -2.80 18.27
N PHE A 469 -20.77 -2.11 17.85
CA PHE A 469 -20.47 -1.91 16.44
C PHE A 469 -20.21 -3.23 15.69
N MET A 470 -19.45 -4.15 16.31
CA MET A 470 -19.20 -5.48 15.73
C MET A 470 -20.48 -6.32 15.66
N GLN A 471 -21.35 -6.24 16.68
CA GLN A 471 -22.64 -6.93 16.67
C GLN A 471 -23.54 -6.43 15.53
N ILE A 472 -23.62 -5.11 15.32
CA ILE A 472 -24.38 -4.53 14.20
C ILE A 472 -23.80 -5.03 12.86
N LEU A 473 -22.48 -4.97 12.68
CA LEU A 473 -21.83 -5.46 11.46
C LEU A 473 -22.03 -6.97 11.23
N GLY A 474 -22.09 -7.74 12.32
CA GLY A 474 -22.31 -9.18 12.34
C GLY A 474 -23.78 -9.59 12.25
N SER A 475 -24.72 -8.64 12.26
CA SER A 475 -26.15 -8.91 12.19
C SER A 475 -26.59 -9.29 10.76
N GLY A 476 -27.66 -10.11 10.67
CA GLY A 476 -28.26 -10.52 9.38
C GLY A 476 -27.61 -11.74 8.70
N GLN A 477 -28.20 -12.19 7.59
CA GLN A 477 -27.80 -13.42 6.87
C GLN A 477 -26.37 -13.38 6.30
N ALA A 478 -25.81 -12.19 6.05
CA ALA A 478 -24.47 -11.99 5.52
C ALA A 478 -23.44 -11.52 6.58
N GLY A 479 -23.86 -11.30 7.83
CA GLY A 479 -23.07 -10.60 8.86
C GLY A 479 -21.70 -11.23 9.13
N HIS A 480 -21.64 -12.55 9.31
CA HIS A 480 -20.35 -13.23 9.51
C HIS A 480 -19.37 -13.05 8.34
N LYS A 481 -19.87 -13.00 7.09
CA LYS A 481 -19.04 -12.77 5.90
C LYS A 481 -18.55 -11.32 5.84
N LEU A 482 -19.37 -10.36 6.23
CA LEU A 482 -19.00 -8.94 6.30
C LEU A 482 -17.91 -8.71 7.34
N VAL A 483 -18.07 -9.25 8.56
CA VAL A 483 -17.05 -9.09 9.60
C VAL A 483 -15.72 -9.72 9.16
N ALA A 484 -15.76 -10.94 8.62
CA ALA A 484 -14.57 -11.61 8.07
C ALA A 484 -13.89 -10.80 6.95
N ALA A 485 -14.67 -10.16 6.06
CA ALA A 485 -14.14 -9.32 4.98
C ALA A 485 -13.44 -8.05 5.48
N HIS A 486 -13.77 -7.57 6.69
CA HIS A 486 -13.30 -6.31 7.25
C HIS A 486 -12.38 -6.46 8.48
N VAL A 487 -11.99 -7.69 8.87
CA VAL A 487 -11.06 -7.96 9.99
C VAL A 487 -9.82 -7.07 9.95
N SER A 488 -9.23 -6.85 8.76
CA SER A 488 -8.02 -6.01 8.61
C SER A 488 -8.17 -4.53 9.05
N VAL A 489 -9.40 -4.04 9.20
CA VAL A 489 -9.71 -2.68 9.68
C VAL A 489 -10.14 -2.71 11.14
N LEU A 490 -10.89 -3.75 11.52
CA LEU A 490 -11.40 -3.95 12.87
C LEU A 490 -10.28 -4.26 13.85
N THR A 491 -9.35 -5.17 13.50
CA THR A 491 -8.28 -5.63 14.39
C THR A 491 -7.43 -4.49 14.94
N PRO A 492 -6.87 -3.56 14.13
CA PRO A 492 -6.07 -2.46 14.67
C PRO A 492 -6.85 -1.58 15.65
N LYS A 493 -8.11 -1.25 15.33
CA LYS A 493 -8.93 -0.40 16.20
C LYS A 493 -9.31 -1.12 17.50
N TYR A 494 -9.71 -2.38 17.40
CA TYR A 494 -10.09 -3.18 18.57
C TYR A 494 -8.89 -3.39 19.52
N LEU A 495 -7.71 -3.70 18.97
CA LEU A 495 -6.48 -3.78 19.76
C LEU A 495 -6.15 -2.46 20.48
N ALA A 496 -6.23 -1.33 19.79
CA ALA A 496 -5.99 -0.02 20.42
C ALA A 496 -6.95 0.24 21.59
N VAL A 497 -8.22 -0.13 21.45
CA VAL A 497 -9.23 0.00 22.52
C VAL A 497 -8.95 -0.96 23.68
N LEU A 498 -8.55 -2.22 23.41
CA LEU A 498 -8.17 -3.18 24.45
C LEU A 498 -6.95 -2.71 25.25
N TYR A 499 -5.91 -2.24 24.57
CA TYR A 499 -4.72 -1.69 25.23
C TYR A 499 -4.99 -0.43 26.04
N SER A 500 -6.00 0.35 25.67
CA SER A 500 -6.42 1.53 26.44
C SER A 500 -7.20 1.17 27.71
N ASN A 501 -7.63 -0.10 27.87
CA ASN A 501 -8.46 -0.57 28.99
C ASN A 501 -7.94 -1.91 29.54
N PRO A 502 -6.65 -2.04 29.93
CA PRO A 502 -5.98 -3.33 30.11
C PRO A 502 -6.59 -4.23 31.19
N GLU A 503 -7.15 -3.64 32.25
CA GLU A 503 -7.70 -4.32 33.42
C GLU A 503 -9.18 -4.69 33.31
N THR A 504 -9.86 -4.23 32.25
CA THR A 504 -11.28 -4.51 32.04
C THR A 504 -11.49 -5.97 31.67
N ASP A 505 -12.48 -6.60 32.31
CA ASP A 505 -12.90 -7.95 31.93
C ASP A 505 -13.73 -7.91 30.64
N VAL A 506 -13.41 -8.81 29.72
CA VAL A 506 -13.99 -8.86 28.38
C VAL A 506 -14.36 -10.29 28.07
N VAL A 507 -15.57 -10.47 27.52
CA VAL A 507 -15.97 -11.71 26.88
C VAL A 507 -15.55 -11.64 25.40
N PRO A 508 -14.58 -12.47 24.96
CA PRO A 508 -14.12 -12.44 23.58
C PRO A 508 -15.26 -12.77 22.61
N ASP A 509 -15.33 -12.04 21.50
CA ASP A 509 -16.17 -12.41 20.39
C ASP A 509 -15.68 -13.74 19.78
N ARG A 510 -16.60 -14.54 19.21
CA ARG A 510 -16.29 -15.81 18.53
C ARG A 510 -15.22 -15.65 17.44
N LEU A 511 -15.08 -14.45 16.89
CA LEU A 511 -14.03 -14.11 15.91
C LEU A 511 -12.59 -14.31 16.41
N TRP A 512 -12.36 -14.30 17.72
CA TRP A 512 -11.01 -14.29 18.28
C TRP A 512 -10.57 -15.64 18.85
N ASP A 513 -11.40 -16.68 18.74
CA ASP A 513 -11.10 -18.06 19.13
C ASP A 513 -10.54 -18.19 20.56
N LEU A 514 -11.12 -17.43 21.50
CA LEU A 514 -10.77 -17.47 22.92
C LEU A 514 -12.05 -17.64 23.76
N ALA A 515 -12.06 -18.64 24.63
CA ALA A 515 -13.21 -18.97 25.47
C ALA A 515 -13.06 -18.39 26.88
N GLY A 516 -14.19 -18.02 27.48
CA GLY A 516 -14.25 -17.49 28.85
C GLY A 516 -13.99 -15.99 28.93
N GLU A 517 -14.34 -15.42 30.07
CA GLU A 517 -14.04 -14.03 30.41
C GLU A 517 -12.54 -13.88 30.67
N VAL A 518 -11.92 -12.90 30.04
CA VAL A 518 -10.48 -12.64 30.15
C VAL A 518 -10.21 -11.15 30.31
N LYS A 519 -9.04 -10.80 30.84
CA LYS A 519 -8.59 -9.41 30.87
C LYS A 519 -8.35 -8.90 29.44
N ALA A 520 -8.73 -7.66 29.18
CA ALA A 520 -8.55 -6.99 27.89
C ALA A 520 -7.11 -7.08 27.37
N LEU A 521 -6.11 -6.94 28.26
CA LEU A 521 -4.69 -7.09 27.91
C LEU A 521 -4.34 -8.50 27.40
N GLN A 522 -4.90 -9.55 28.03
CA GLN A 522 -4.67 -10.93 27.61
C GLN A 522 -5.27 -11.17 26.23
N LEU A 523 -6.49 -10.67 25.99
CA LEU A 523 -7.13 -10.73 24.68
C LEU A 523 -6.33 -9.93 23.63
N ALA A 524 -5.81 -8.75 23.98
CA ALA A 524 -4.99 -7.95 23.08
C ALA A 524 -3.72 -8.70 22.63
N ARG A 525 -2.99 -9.28 23.58
CA ARG A 525 -1.80 -10.10 23.30
C ARG A 525 -2.15 -11.34 22.47
N HIS A 526 -3.29 -12.00 22.75
CA HIS A 526 -3.78 -13.15 21.99
C HIS A 526 -4.07 -12.81 20.53
N ILE A 527 -4.85 -11.74 20.30
CA ILE A 527 -5.20 -11.26 18.95
C ILE A 527 -3.94 -10.85 18.21
N TYR A 528 -3.03 -10.11 18.88
CA TYR A 528 -1.76 -9.70 18.28
C TYR A 528 -0.94 -10.92 17.85
N ALA A 529 -0.80 -11.94 18.71
CA ALA A 529 -0.01 -13.15 18.43
C ALA A 529 -0.45 -13.88 17.16
N ARG A 530 -1.76 -13.93 16.89
CA ARG A 530 -2.35 -14.62 15.74
C ARG A 530 -2.48 -13.75 14.49
N ALA A 531 -2.48 -12.43 14.66
CA ALA A 531 -2.58 -11.49 13.56
C ALA A 531 -1.29 -11.43 12.73
N LYS A 532 -1.45 -11.16 11.43
CA LYS A 532 -0.32 -10.87 10.54
C LYS A 532 0.37 -9.59 11.00
N LYS A 533 1.67 -9.67 11.26
CA LYS A 533 2.47 -8.52 11.69
C LYS A 533 2.57 -7.50 10.56
N THR A 534 2.24 -6.26 10.86
CA THR A 534 2.41 -5.08 9.99
C THR A 534 2.96 -3.96 10.87
N PRO A 535 3.75 -3.01 10.34
CA PRO A 535 4.30 -1.91 11.13
C PRO A 535 3.25 -1.22 12.00
N LYS A 536 2.08 -0.91 11.42
CA LYS A 536 0.92 -0.34 12.13
C LYS A 536 0.45 -1.18 13.31
N LEU A 537 0.35 -2.49 13.13
CA LEU A 537 -0.10 -3.39 14.19
C LEU A 537 0.95 -3.51 15.30
N VAL A 538 2.23 -3.56 14.92
CA VAL A 538 3.36 -3.56 15.87
C VAL A 538 3.36 -2.26 16.65
N GLY A 539 3.23 -1.10 15.99
CA GLY A 539 3.16 0.20 16.64
C GLY A 539 2.00 0.33 17.64
N ILE A 540 0.82 -0.21 17.33
CA ILE A 540 -0.31 -0.25 18.28
C ILE A 540 0.02 -1.12 19.50
N MET A 541 0.60 -2.31 19.28
CA MET A 541 1.03 -3.19 20.37
C MET A 541 2.10 -2.53 21.23
N LEU A 542 3.14 -1.95 20.63
CA LEU A 542 4.23 -1.28 21.35
C LEU A 542 3.71 -0.11 22.18
N ASN A 543 2.80 0.71 21.65
CA ASN A 543 2.19 1.80 22.43
C ASN A 543 1.38 1.29 23.63
N GLY A 544 0.65 0.19 23.45
CA GLY A 544 -0.10 -0.43 24.54
C GLY A 544 0.81 -1.00 25.64
N GLU A 545 1.88 -1.68 25.23
CA GLU A 545 2.86 -2.24 26.18
C GLU A 545 3.75 -1.16 26.82
N ALA A 546 3.96 -0.01 26.14
CA ALA A 546 4.85 1.06 26.62
C ALA A 546 4.44 1.63 27.98
N ALA A 547 3.13 1.70 28.24
CA ALA A 547 2.61 2.15 29.53
C ALA A 547 2.77 1.09 30.64
N LEU A 548 2.90 -0.19 30.29
CA LEU A 548 2.89 -1.32 31.22
C LEU A 548 4.31 -1.80 31.57
N HIS A 549 5.16 -1.93 30.55
CA HIS A 549 6.50 -2.50 30.66
C HIS A 549 7.53 -1.70 29.83
N PRO A 550 7.78 -0.41 30.15
CA PRO A 550 8.64 0.47 29.36
C PRO A 550 10.06 -0.07 29.15
N GLN A 551 10.58 -0.87 30.10
CA GLN A 551 11.93 -1.46 30.02
C GLN A 551 12.08 -2.51 28.91
N ARG A 552 10.99 -3.17 28.50
CA ARG A 552 11.02 -4.26 27.50
C ARG A 552 10.69 -3.80 26.08
N ILE A 553 10.32 -2.53 25.90
CA ILE A 553 9.78 -2.03 24.62
C ILE A 553 10.80 -2.07 23.50
N TYR A 554 12.07 -1.78 23.78
CA TYR A 554 13.08 -1.81 22.73
C TYR A 554 13.41 -3.22 22.25
N ASP A 555 13.38 -4.21 23.14
CA ASP A 555 13.56 -5.62 22.76
C ASP A 555 12.39 -6.13 21.91
N LEU A 556 11.16 -5.72 22.26
CA LEU A 556 9.97 -5.97 21.44
C LEU A 556 10.06 -5.26 20.08
N TYR A 557 10.49 -4.01 20.05
CA TYR A 557 10.69 -3.24 18.82
C TYR A 557 11.69 -3.94 17.88
N LYS A 558 12.84 -4.41 18.39
CA LYS A 558 13.82 -5.15 17.60
C LYS A 558 13.29 -6.48 17.07
N SER A 559 12.73 -7.30 17.95
CA SER A 559 12.28 -8.67 17.61
C SER A 559 11.07 -8.68 16.67
N GLU A 560 10.20 -7.67 16.76
CA GLU A 560 9.00 -7.58 15.93
C GLU A 560 9.19 -6.76 14.65
N LEU A 561 10.16 -5.84 14.59
CA LEU A 561 10.44 -5.02 13.39
C LEU A 561 11.78 -5.36 12.75
N THR A 562 12.88 -5.03 13.43
CA THR A 562 14.24 -5.10 12.88
C THR A 562 14.61 -6.51 12.43
N ASP A 563 14.41 -7.49 13.31
CA ASP A 563 14.76 -8.90 13.03
C ASP A 563 13.88 -9.51 11.93
N ARG A 564 12.71 -8.90 11.70
CA ARG A 564 11.76 -9.29 10.65
C ARG A 564 11.90 -8.46 9.38
N GLY A 565 12.85 -7.52 9.31
CA GLY A 565 13.05 -6.63 8.18
C GLY A 565 11.87 -5.69 7.90
N LEU A 566 11.04 -5.39 8.90
CA LEU A 566 9.94 -4.45 8.77
C LEU A 566 10.41 -3.01 9.08
N PHE A 567 9.93 -2.06 8.28
CA PHE A 567 10.19 -0.64 8.49
C PHE A 567 9.24 -0.07 9.56
N PRO A 568 9.73 0.66 10.59
CA PRO A 568 8.89 1.21 11.64
C PRO A 568 7.96 2.28 11.08
N ASP A 569 6.77 2.42 11.70
CA ASP A 569 5.88 3.54 11.42
C ASP A 569 5.98 4.61 12.53
N GLU A 570 5.20 5.68 12.37
CA GLU A 570 5.17 6.78 13.34
C GLU A 570 4.75 6.32 14.74
N GLN A 571 3.84 5.34 14.82
CA GLN A 571 3.37 4.79 16.09
C GLN A 571 4.47 4.01 16.80
N CYS A 572 5.34 3.31 16.06
CA CYS A 572 6.52 2.65 16.63
C CYS A 572 7.47 3.67 17.29
N LEU A 573 7.78 4.77 16.61
CA LEU A 573 8.64 5.83 17.18
C LEU A 573 7.97 6.51 18.37
N HIS A 574 6.66 6.77 18.28
CA HIS A 574 5.88 7.30 19.40
C HIS A 574 5.96 6.38 20.63
N ALA A 575 5.84 5.07 20.45
CA ALA A 575 5.93 4.10 21.55
C ALA A 575 7.30 4.14 22.24
N LEU A 576 8.39 4.27 21.47
CA LEU A 576 9.73 4.42 22.02
C LEU A 576 9.86 5.70 22.83
N ILE A 577 9.37 6.84 22.31
CA ILE A 577 9.42 8.12 23.03
C ILE A 577 8.59 8.06 24.33
N VAL A 578 7.38 7.50 24.28
CA VAL A 578 6.52 7.33 25.47
C VAL A 578 7.19 6.44 26.51
N ALA A 579 7.74 5.30 26.10
CA ALA A 579 8.42 4.39 27.00
C ALA A 579 9.69 4.99 27.60
N ALA A 580 10.45 5.77 26.82
CA ALA A 580 11.65 6.47 27.30
C ALA A 580 11.32 7.61 28.26
N SER A 581 10.15 8.24 28.12
CA SER A 581 9.68 9.36 28.94
C SER A 581 8.87 8.94 30.17
N SER A 582 8.76 7.64 30.45
CA SER A 582 7.93 7.14 31.55
C SER A 582 8.41 7.69 32.90
N SER A 583 7.47 8.18 33.72
CA SER A 583 7.71 8.81 35.02
C SER A 583 8.08 7.80 36.12
N SER A 584 9.05 6.92 35.88
CA SER A 584 9.64 6.08 36.92
C SER A 584 10.72 6.85 37.70
N GLU A 585 10.93 6.49 38.97
CA GLU A 585 11.96 7.10 39.85
C GLU A 585 13.38 7.03 39.26
N SER A 586 13.62 6.11 38.33
CA SER A 586 14.86 6.00 37.57
C SER A 586 14.59 6.05 36.06
N VAL A 587 15.53 6.65 35.31
CA VAL A 587 15.48 6.68 33.84
C VAL A 587 15.59 5.24 33.32
N PRO A 588 14.64 4.79 32.47
CA PRO A 588 14.68 3.43 31.94
C PRO A 588 15.96 3.18 31.13
N MET A 589 16.50 1.98 31.22
CA MET A 589 17.64 1.51 30.42
C MET A 589 17.21 0.43 29.44
N TRP A 590 17.75 0.49 28.23
CA TRP A 590 17.57 -0.52 27.19
C TRP A 590 18.94 -1.11 26.83
N GLY A 591 19.26 -2.25 27.44
CA GLY A 591 20.61 -2.79 27.44
C GLY A 591 21.55 -1.90 28.24
N ASN A 592 22.63 -1.42 27.61
CA ASN A 592 23.66 -0.62 28.26
C ASN A 592 23.50 0.89 28.03
N LEU A 593 22.39 1.33 27.44
CA LEU A 593 22.13 2.74 27.12
C LEU A 593 20.84 3.20 27.80
N TYR A 594 20.78 4.49 28.13
CA TYR A 594 19.54 5.10 28.61
C TYR A 594 18.50 5.09 27.48
N ALA A 595 17.26 4.77 27.80
CA ALA A 595 16.18 4.68 26.83
C ALA A 595 16.01 5.96 25.99
N PRO A 596 16.12 7.20 26.55
CA PRO A 596 16.10 8.42 25.74
C PRO A 596 17.20 8.46 24.66
N GLN A 597 18.42 8.00 24.95
CA GLN A 597 19.51 7.98 23.97
C GLN A 597 19.20 7.06 22.79
N VAL A 598 18.64 5.89 23.08
CA VAL A 598 18.23 4.94 22.06
C VAL A 598 17.04 5.48 21.26
N ALA A 599 16.05 6.07 21.92
CA ALA A 599 14.90 6.69 21.26
C ALA A 599 15.33 7.84 20.33
N ILE A 600 16.25 8.70 20.76
CA ILE A 600 16.85 9.76 19.93
C ILE A 600 17.56 9.16 18.72
N ARG A 601 18.38 8.13 18.92
CA ARG A 601 19.09 7.47 17.82
C ARG A 601 18.13 6.89 16.78
N GLU A 602 17.13 6.12 17.20
CA GLU A 602 16.14 5.53 16.30
C GLU A 602 15.36 6.63 15.58
N TYR A 603 14.88 7.65 16.32
CA TYR A 603 14.21 8.80 15.74
C TYR A 603 15.06 9.48 14.66
N ASN A 604 16.35 9.74 14.94
CA ASN A 604 17.28 10.36 14.01
C ASN A 604 17.55 9.48 12.78
N ILE A 605 17.71 8.17 12.94
CA ILE A 605 17.90 7.23 11.81
C ILE A 605 16.73 7.32 10.81
N PHE A 606 15.50 7.39 11.32
CA PHE A 606 14.30 7.43 10.48
C PHE A 606 13.87 8.84 10.09
N THR A 607 14.44 9.90 10.65
CA THR A 607 14.11 11.29 10.26
C THR A 607 15.22 12.02 9.54
N ALA A 608 16.45 11.47 9.50
CA ALA A 608 17.59 12.11 8.84
C ALA A 608 17.47 12.10 7.30
N ALA A 609 17.74 13.26 6.70
CA ALA A 609 17.76 13.49 5.25
C ALA A 609 19.06 13.02 4.57
N SER A 610 19.76 12.02 5.11
CA SER A 610 21.17 11.76 4.72
C SER A 610 21.33 11.36 3.24
N ASP A 611 20.24 11.06 2.54
CA ASP A 611 20.19 11.03 1.09
C ASP A 611 18.75 11.34 0.65
N LYS A 612 18.53 12.35 -0.20
CA LYS A 612 17.18 12.67 -0.75
C LYS A 612 16.57 11.49 -1.52
N ARG A 613 17.38 10.46 -1.82
CA ARG A 613 16.99 9.20 -2.46
C ARG A 613 16.95 8.01 -1.49
N SER A 614 17.37 8.16 -0.24
CA SER A 614 17.33 7.08 0.76
C SER A 614 15.88 6.89 1.22
N SER A 615 15.32 5.75 0.84
CA SER A 615 13.96 5.33 1.15
C SER A 615 13.73 4.90 2.61
N ARG A 616 14.62 5.31 3.53
CA ARG A 616 14.56 5.00 4.97
C ARG A 616 14.07 6.16 5.84
N TYR A 617 13.56 7.23 5.25
CA TYR A 617 13.02 8.35 6.01
C TYR A 617 11.51 8.20 6.23
N LEU A 618 11.06 8.57 7.43
CA LEU A 618 9.68 8.62 7.87
C LEU A 618 9.28 10.09 7.97
N ARG A 619 8.18 10.46 7.31
CA ARG A 619 7.60 11.80 7.48
C ARG A 619 6.80 11.83 8.77
N VAL A 620 7.30 12.58 9.74
CA VAL A 620 6.75 12.66 11.09
C VAL A 620 5.68 13.75 11.20
N SER A 621 4.59 13.51 11.95
CA SER A 621 3.56 14.52 12.20
C SER A 621 3.98 15.54 13.27
N ASP A 622 3.32 16.70 13.27
CA ASP A 622 3.39 17.70 14.33
C ASP A 622 3.29 17.10 15.73
N ARG A 623 2.34 16.18 15.95
CA ARG A 623 2.13 15.54 17.26
C ARG A 623 3.36 14.77 17.73
N LEU A 624 4.01 14.01 16.84
CA LEU A 624 5.18 13.25 17.23
C LEU A 624 6.41 14.16 17.40
N TRP A 625 6.55 15.22 16.60
CA TRP A 625 7.56 16.26 16.84
C TRP A 625 7.41 16.91 18.21
N GLN A 626 6.19 17.31 18.59
CA GLN A 626 5.91 17.87 19.91
C GLN A 626 6.29 16.90 21.04
N ARG A 627 6.00 15.61 20.89
CA ARG A 627 6.38 14.57 21.87
C ARG A 627 7.89 14.37 21.95
N TYR A 628 8.56 14.39 20.80
CA TYR A 628 10.02 14.30 20.73
C TYR A 628 10.67 15.51 21.43
N ILE A 629 10.21 16.73 21.14
CA ILE A 629 10.66 17.97 21.79
C ILE A 629 10.45 17.88 23.32
N ALA A 630 9.27 17.44 23.77
CA ALA A 630 8.98 17.29 25.19
C ALA A 630 9.94 16.30 25.89
N MET A 631 10.26 15.17 25.25
CA MET A 631 11.24 14.21 25.79
C MET A 631 12.65 14.83 25.85
N LEU A 632 13.08 15.57 24.82
CA LEU A 632 14.38 16.23 24.83
C LEU A 632 14.51 17.25 25.95
N VAL A 633 13.44 18.03 26.21
CA VAL A 633 13.36 18.97 27.33
C VAL A 633 13.43 18.25 28.67
N GLN A 634 12.68 17.15 28.83
CA GLN A 634 12.66 16.37 30.08
C GLN A 634 14.03 15.85 30.52
N PHE A 635 14.94 15.60 29.57
CA PHE A 635 16.27 15.03 29.82
C PHE A 635 17.43 15.97 29.40
N ASP A 636 17.16 17.27 29.25
CA ASP A 636 18.16 18.32 28.96
C ASP A 636 19.04 18.10 27.71
N TYR A 637 18.50 17.49 26.65
CA TYR A 637 19.19 17.30 25.36
C TYR A 637 19.18 18.57 24.50
N ASN A 638 19.78 19.65 25.02
CA ASN A 638 19.82 20.97 24.39
C ASN A 638 20.50 20.99 23.01
N SER A 639 21.51 20.14 22.80
CA SER A 639 22.21 20.02 21.51
C SER A 639 21.28 19.48 20.42
N GLU A 640 20.48 18.44 20.72
CA GLU A 640 19.51 17.89 19.77
C GLU A 640 18.40 18.92 19.48
N LEU A 641 17.88 19.61 20.51
CA LEU A 641 16.87 20.67 20.35
C LEU A 641 17.32 21.76 19.37
N ALA A 642 18.56 22.23 19.48
CA ALA A 642 19.11 23.27 18.61
C ALA A 642 19.19 22.86 17.13
N THR A 643 19.25 21.56 16.83
CA THR A 643 19.33 21.05 15.45
C THR A 643 17.96 20.88 14.77
N ILE A 644 16.86 20.91 15.53
CA ILE A 644 15.52 20.58 14.99
C ILE A 644 15.11 21.54 13.86
N LEU A 645 15.33 22.86 14.02
CA LEU A 645 15.00 23.84 12.98
C LEU A 645 15.70 23.52 11.67
N GLN A 646 17.01 23.26 11.72
CA GLN A 646 17.81 22.90 10.55
C GLN A 646 17.28 21.62 9.90
N ARG A 647 16.98 20.59 10.71
CA ARG A 647 16.41 19.34 10.21
C ARG A 647 15.07 19.53 9.52
N TRP A 648 14.18 20.36 10.08
CA TRP A 648 12.91 20.69 9.43
C TRP A 648 13.11 21.32 8.04
N VAL A 649 14.14 22.16 7.88
CA VAL A 649 14.51 22.68 6.55
C VAL A 649 14.99 21.57 5.62
N GLU A 650 15.88 20.71 6.10
CA GLU A 650 16.48 19.62 5.32
C GLU A 650 15.43 18.62 4.80
N ILE A 651 14.43 18.30 5.61
CA ILE A 651 13.34 17.37 5.26
C ILE A 651 12.11 18.06 4.65
N GLU A 652 12.18 19.37 4.42
CA GLU A 652 11.07 20.20 3.91
C GLU A 652 9.78 20.10 4.75
N PHE A 653 9.92 19.89 6.07
CA PHE A 653 8.81 19.86 7.00
C PHE A 653 8.29 21.28 7.26
N HIS A 654 6.97 21.45 7.20
CA HIS A 654 6.31 22.71 7.50
C HIS A 654 5.56 22.56 8.82
N PRO A 655 6.12 23.05 9.94
CA PRO A 655 5.50 22.90 11.26
C PRO A 655 4.19 23.66 11.34
N SER A 656 3.24 23.13 12.11
CA SER A 656 2.08 23.91 12.56
C SER A 656 2.54 25.04 13.50
N PRO A 657 1.73 26.10 13.66
CA PRO A 657 2.05 27.18 14.61
C PRO A 657 2.33 26.64 16.02
N GLU A 658 1.57 25.64 16.47
CA GLU A 658 1.71 25.02 17.78
C GLU A 658 3.03 24.25 17.92
N THR A 659 3.44 23.52 16.87
CA THR A 659 4.70 22.75 16.89
C THR A 659 5.92 23.65 16.84
N LEU A 660 5.89 24.71 16.01
CA LEU A 660 6.94 25.72 15.97
C LEU A 660 7.08 26.40 17.32
N MET A 661 5.95 26.78 17.93
CA MET A 661 5.91 27.39 19.25
C MET A 661 6.46 26.45 20.34
N ALA A 662 6.11 25.16 20.31
CA ALA A 662 6.64 24.16 21.24
C ALA A 662 8.17 24.09 21.20
N LEU A 663 8.77 24.15 20.00
CA LEU A 663 10.23 24.18 19.84
C LEU A 663 10.85 25.49 20.37
N LEU A 664 10.27 26.64 20.02
CA LEU A 664 10.77 27.94 20.47
C LEU A 664 10.73 28.04 22.00
N ARG A 665 9.69 27.47 22.63
CA ARG A 665 9.59 27.36 24.11
C ARG A 665 10.54 26.33 24.72
N ALA A 666 11.08 25.40 23.96
CA ALA A 666 12.09 24.46 24.44
C ALA A 666 13.50 25.07 24.39
N LEU A 667 13.74 26.06 23.52
CA LEU A 667 15.06 26.67 23.32
C LEU A 667 15.34 27.81 24.32
N PRO A 668 16.62 28.16 24.57
CA PRO A 668 16.97 29.36 25.35
C PRO A 668 16.35 30.64 24.74
N VAL A 669 15.85 31.54 25.60
CA VAL A 669 15.09 32.74 25.18
C VAL A 669 15.85 33.57 24.14
N ASP A 670 17.14 33.80 24.38
CA ASP A 670 17.98 34.61 23.51
C ASP A 670 18.23 33.95 22.15
N PHE A 671 18.23 32.63 22.10
CA PHE A 671 18.35 31.89 20.85
C PHE A 671 17.04 31.97 20.06
N ALA A 672 15.91 31.67 20.70
CA ALA A 672 14.60 31.73 20.06
C ALA A 672 14.26 33.15 19.56
N SER A 673 14.55 34.19 20.35
CA SER A 673 14.32 35.60 19.96
C SER A 673 15.16 35.99 18.75
N ARG A 674 16.42 35.53 18.66
CA ARG A 674 17.27 35.75 17.49
C ARG A 674 16.75 35.03 16.25
N CYS A 675 16.23 33.81 16.40
CA CYS A 675 15.62 33.07 15.29
C CYS A 675 14.39 33.82 14.74
N ILE A 676 13.47 34.25 15.61
CA ILE A 676 12.29 35.04 15.22
C ILE A 676 12.73 36.30 14.46
N GLY A 677 13.62 37.11 15.05
CA GLY A 677 14.09 38.34 14.42
C GLY A 677 14.81 38.12 13.08
N HIS A 678 15.58 37.04 12.94
CA HIS A 678 16.26 36.67 11.70
C HIS A 678 15.27 36.35 10.58
N PHE A 679 14.27 35.50 10.84
CA PHE A 679 13.31 35.08 9.82
C PHE A 679 12.28 36.16 9.48
N GLU A 680 11.92 37.02 10.43
CA GLU A 680 11.13 38.23 10.16
C GLU A 680 11.87 39.21 9.24
N LYS A 681 13.18 39.37 9.43
CA LYS A 681 14.01 40.19 8.55
C LYS A 681 14.06 39.60 7.14
N LEU A 682 14.33 38.30 7.01
CA LEU A 682 14.33 37.60 5.73
C LEU A 682 12.99 37.70 5.01
N ARG A 683 11.86 37.60 5.73
CA ARG A 683 10.52 37.74 5.15
C ARG A 683 10.28 39.15 4.61
N ARG A 684 10.74 40.19 5.31
CA ARG A 684 10.64 41.59 4.86
C ARG A 684 11.52 41.87 3.63
N GLU A 685 12.68 41.23 3.55
CA GLU A 685 13.64 41.40 2.44
C GLU A 685 13.28 40.54 1.21
N SER A 686 12.39 39.56 1.35
CA SER A 686 11.91 38.71 0.25
C SER A 686 10.84 39.45 -0.58
N ILE A 687 11.20 39.93 -1.77
CA ILE A 687 10.28 40.61 -2.69
C ILE A 687 9.53 39.55 -3.55
N GLY A 688 8.22 39.40 -3.32
CA GLY A 688 7.29 38.65 -4.19
C GLY A 688 6.75 37.32 -3.63
N ASP A 689 5.75 36.75 -4.32
CA ASP A 689 4.97 35.53 -4.01
C ASP A 689 5.78 34.20 -3.96
N GLN A 690 7.11 34.26 -3.86
CA GLN A 690 8.02 33.11 -3.87
C GLN A 690 8.73 32.90 -2.53
N VAL A 691 8.05 33.13 -1.41
CA VAL A 691 8.59 32.79 -0.10
C VAL A 691 8.59 31.25 0.03
N LYS A 692 9.77 30.63 -0.08
CA LYS A 692 9.97 29.18 0.08
C LYS A 692 10.82 28.90 1.32
N GLY A 693 10.50 27.82 2.03
CA GLY A 693 11.26 27.35 3.18
C GLY A 693 10.84 28.03 4.48
N PRO A 694 11.75 28.18 5.46
CA PRO A 694 11.42 28.67 6.79
C PRO A 694 10.73 30.03 6.81
N SER A 695 11.02 30.90 5.84
CA SER A 695 10.38 32.21 5.73
C SER A 695 8.88 32.17 5.43
N SER A 696 8.36 31.03 4.95
CA SER A 696 6.92 30.83 4.71
C SER A 696 6.16 30.27 5.90
N TRP A 697 6.84 29.96 7.01
CA TRP A 697 6.19 29.45 8.22
C TRP A 697 5.45 30.58 8.95
N SER A 698 4.43 30.19 9.72
CA SER A 698 3.68 31.10 10.59
C SER A 698 4.47 31.40 11.87
N TRP A 699 5.53 32.20 11.75
CA TRP A 699 6.36 32.59 12.88
C TRP A 699 5.58 33.43 13.91
N PRO A 700 5.64 33.09 15.21
CA PRO A 700 5.09 33.94 16.25
C PRO A 700 6.00 35.15 16.51
N SER A 701 5.44 36.19 17.10
CA SER A 701 6.18 37.32 17.67
C SER A 701 6.96 36.92 18.93
N VAL A 702 7.95 37.74 19.28
CA VAL A 702 8.74 37.55 20.51
C VAL A 702 7.83 37.66 21.75
N GLU A 703 6.84 38.54 21.72
CA GLU A 703 5.85 38.74 22.78
C GLU A 703 4.94 37.51 22.96
N GLU A 704 4.38 36.96 21.88
CA GLU A 704 3.54 35.74 21.91
C GLU A 704 4.29 34.54 22.50
N MET A 705 5.55 34.36 22.14
CA MET A 705 6.41 33.32 22.72
C MET A 705 6.60 33.48 24.22
N ARG A 706 6.73 34.73 24.72
CA ARG A 706 6.97 35.03 26.14
C ARG A 706 5.71 34.93 26.99
N GLN A 707 4.55 35.31 26.47
CA GLN A 707 3.28 35.34 27.22
C GLN A 707 2.77 33.95 27.61
N GLU A 708 3.00 32.94 26.78
CA GLU A 708 2.55 31.57 27.03
C GLU A 708 3.62 30.63 27.66
N ARG A 709 4.69 31.21 28.22
CA ARG A 709 5.69 30.49 29.02
C ARG A 709 5.46 30.61 30.53
N MET A 710 4.60 31.53 30.96
CA MET A 710 4.02 31.62 32.31
C MET A 710 2.84 30.66 32.42
#